data_AF-A0A2N8TTU9-F1
#
_entry.id   AF-A0A2N8TTU9-F1
#
_cell.length_a   1.000
_cell.length_b   1.000
_cell.length_c   1.000
_cell.angle_alpha   90.00
_cell.angle_beta   90.00
_cell.angle_gamma   90.00
#
_symmetry.space_group_name_H-M   'P 1'
#
loop_
_entity.id
_entity.type
_entity.pdbx_description
1 polymer ?
#
loop_
_entity_poly.entity_id
_entity_poly.type
_entity_poly.pdbx_seq_one_letter_code
_entity_poly.pdbx_strand_id
1 'polypeptide(L)'
;MSSFNLDEREKAKQFAAFFKQFEDRLAALERANQLNHASIEGGSLDIYDEEGTFKGSVGVQPDGGVALVPDPVSTEPPPTPTAPIVQPALAGLLIAWDGGWGDASQPPSDFALVQVHVGTTEAFTPDVTTQVATITAPLGGSVTVHIEGYDPAWVCLVAANTAVLTGDPSPKVQGQARQAVSEDVVDGMVTEVKLAESAVTAAKIALGAVGTTALADGAVLEDKLAKAAVTLGKIAEGAVTLNALGGALSDSAAQRYVDAMGDPAAWTVTDKGTGAAWDHLSGITDAPTGQTVGQAAGYNRLLGTTVIPYEPGVLYRLSARVRLIGPAGGTDSFYVGVAGIGADGQTLVNRNGIAGSPSSHYYVAASGKAITTADGWVQVIGFLNGRAEAGAAGSAGPNNDPRAAGLVHADVRFIAPYVWLCYSGAGVTSTSVMQVDCVTLEALKTGVVDSVNLVAGSVTTAALAADSVTAGKVAADAISARELKAGSVTASELSAGSVTTPAIAAGTITADKLTIVGSPNVLPDPSFEGAGGAAIAARYTYTVQDLAFGNGSPASLKIDAASATAVTRAAELTLLPVLPGDQVYVATDYYPSATWVGTEINAHVRWEKADGTVLSYSKLANTAPAKGAWARFAGTVTAPADAVQGRVRVESLGGTAGAVWFDNAAVRPVVPGVQIADGAITAPKILAGAITTDKLAALSITAEKIAALAITTDKLAALSITADKLAVNSVTATNIAAGAIEATHIKAGAITTSALAADAITGKTITGGAINGATVTGGVLRTAASGQRVVIEPGGSNEVGSVKFYSGSATEGAPGQVVTNIALWSDASGSWEVPSVSLLGPQASGSEQRTGLYLAPRVPGKMGAGFNLYANEASGVGVAQINAYAAESSAVGSSLELSVRDAPPGSAAASVRLTSSGLTVTGVLKADSMATGRVSITPSAANTPTPVSVTGLNLQGSNFRVVATPSTSVPGTAVTGVGVTNASATGFTIWLTRTNTTTTSVDWIVVAS
;
A
#
# COMPACT_ATOMS: atom_id res chain seq x y z
N MET A 1 -24.73 -80.66 -52.31
CA MET A 1 -25.71 -81.53 -52.98
C MET A 1 -26.25 -82.47 -51.89
N SER A 2 -27.47 -82.35 -51.33
CA SER A 2 -28.81 -82.60 -51.94
C SER A 2 -28.89 -83.98 -52.63
N SER A 3 -29.81 -84.92 -52.32
CA SER A 3 -31.06 -84.85 -51.53
C SER A 3 -31.74 -86.24 -51.29
N PHE A 4 -32.20 -86.56 -50.04
CA PHE A 4 -33.12 -87.67 -49.57
C PHE A 4 -32.67 -89.16 -49.83
N ASN A 5 -33.29 -90.26 -49.32
CA ASN A 5 -34.56 -90.54 -48.58
C ASN A 5 -34.46 -91.75 -47.56
N LEU A 6 -35.60 -92.36 -47.10
CA LEU A 6 -35.71 -93.46 -46.09
C LEU A 6 -35.79 -94.94 -46.60
N ASP A 7 -35.40 -95.89 -45.72
CA ASP A 7 -35.90 -97.30 -45.44
C ASP A 7 -34.99 -98.60 -45.67
N GLU A 8 -35.13 -99.62 -44.79
CA GLU A 8 -34.67 -101.06 -44.75
C GLU A 8 -33.23 -101.59 -44.35
N ARG A 9 -33.19 -102.61 -43.42
CA ARG A 9 -32.17 -103.70 -43.10
C ARG A 9 -30.82 -103.37 -42.43
N GLU A 10 -30.42 -103.86 -41.24
CA GLU A 10 -31.03 -104.65 -40.13
C GLU A 10 -31.08 -106.20 -40.17
N LYS A 11 -30.65 -106.90 -41.23
CA LYS A 11 -30.67 -108.39 -41.26
C LYS A 11 -29.29 -109.06 -41.20
N ALA A 12 -28.95 -109.53 -40.01
CA ALA A 12 -28.04 -110.65 -39.70
C ALA A 12 -26.59 -110.63 -40.25
N LYS A 13 -25.52 -110.48 -39.45
CA LYS A 13 -25.38 -110.23 -37.99
C LYS A 13 -26.01 -111.23 -36.99
N GLN A 14 -26.47 -112.41 -37.43
CA GLN A 14 -26.97 -113.46 -36.51
C GLN A 14 -26.19 -114.79 -36.59
N PHE A 15 -26.15 -115.51 -37.72
CA PHE A 15 -25.73 -116.92 -37.65
C PHE A 15 -24.21 -117.18 -37.62
N ALA A 16 -23.37 -116.18 -37.88
CA ALA A 16 -21.95 -116.24 -37.52
C ALA A 16 -21.71 -116.29 -35.99
N ALA A 17 -22.75 -116.06 -35.18
CA ALA A 17 -22.72 -116.14 -33.73
C ALA A 17 -23.13 -117.51 -33.14
N PHE A 18 -23.30 -118.59 -33.94
CA PHE A 18 -23.68 -119.92 -33.40
C PHE A 18 -22.54 -120.95 -33.33
N PHE A 19 -21.80 -121.18 -34.42
CA PHE A 19 -21.04 -122.44 -34.55
C PHE A 19 -19.67 -122.44 -33.86
N LYS A 20 -18.79 -121.48 -34.15
CA LYS A 20 -17.41 -121.47 -33.63
C LYS A 20 -17.33 -121.30 -32.10
N GLN A 21 -18.32 -120.64 -31.51
CA GLN A 21 -18.43 -120.49 -30.06
C GLN A 21 -18.64 -121.82 -29.33
N PHE A 22 -19.04 -122.89 -30.04
CA PHE A 22 -19.15 -124.24 -29.49
C PHE A 22 -17.80 -124.97 -29.42
N GLU A 23 -16.89 -124.73 -30.38
CA GLU A 23 -15.54 -125.33 -30.39
C GLU A 23 -14.64 -124.68 -29.34
N ASP A 24 -14.60 -123.34 -29.29
CA ASP A 24 -13.77 -122.58 -28.32
C ASP A 24 -14.19 -122.85 -26.85
N ARG A 25 -15.36 -123.45 -26.60
CA ARG A 25 -15.84 -123.89 -25.28
C ARG A 25 -15.35 -125.27 -24.83
N LEU A 26 -15.01 -126.17 -25.75
CA LEU A 26 -14.84 -127.60 -25.44
C LEU A 26 -13.47 -127.94 -24.82
N ALA A 27 -12.42 -127.20 -25.14
CA ALA A 27 -11.04 -127.53 -24.75
C ALA A 27 -10.54 -126.87 -23.43
N ALA A 28 -11.34 -125.99 -22.81
CA ALA A 28 -11.00 -125.32 -21.55
C ALA A 28 -11.34 -126.16 -20.29
N LEU A 29 -11.64 -127.45 -20.46
CA LEU A 29 -12.53 -128.22 -19.58
C LEU A 29 -11.86 -129.02 -18.43
N GLU A 30 -10.53 -128.91 -18.21
CA GLU A 30 -9.78 -129.98 -17.51
C GLU A 30 -9.23 -129.72 -16.08
N ARG A 31 -8.91 -128.48 -15.64
CA ARG A 31 -7.82 -128.26 -14.63
C ARG A 31 -8.06 -127.18 -13.55
N ALA A 32 -7.37 -127.16 -12.40
CA ALA A 32 -7.02 -128.23 -11.44
C ALA A 32 -6.29 -127.71 -10.17
N ASN A 33 -6.78 -128.11 -8.99
CA ASN A 33 -6.13 -128.20 -7.66
C ASN A 33 -5.97 -126.89 -6.84
N GLN A 34 -6.08 -126.90 -5.49
CA GLN A 34 -6.33 -128.02 -4.56
C GLN A 34 -7.77 -128.57 -4.59
N LEU A 35 -8.73 -127.74 -5.00
CA LEU A 35 -9.97 -128.17 -5.62
C LEU A 35 -9.59 -128.84 -6.95
N ASN A 36 -9.28 -130.15 -6.95
CA ASN A 36 -8.66 -130.82 -8.11
C ASN A 36 -9.50 -130.71 -9.41
N HIS A 37 -10.76 -130.29 -9.31
CA HIS A 37 -11.66 -129.95 -10.41
C HIS A 37 -12.47 -128.64 -10.24
N ALA A 38 -12.25 -127.78 -9.24
CA ALA A 38 -13.08 -126.57 -9.07
C ALA A 38 -12.27 -125.27 -9.01
N SER A 39 -12.12 -124.64 -10.18
CA SER A 39 -12.07 -123.18 -10.24
C SER A 39 -13.44 -122.62 -9.87
N ILE A 40 -13.48 -121.55 -9.07
CA ILE A 40 -14.70 -120.81 -8.74
C ILE A 40 -14.53 -119.41 -9.34
N GLU A 41 -15.06 -119.22 -10.55
CA GLU A 41 -15.04 -117.95 -11.28
C GLU A 41 -16.42 -117.29 -11.24
N GLY A 42 -16.53 -116.20 -10.46
CA GLY A 42 -17.73 -115.37 -10.38
C GLY A 42 -18.84 -115.86 -9.44
N GLY A 43 -18.70 -117.05 -8.84
CA GLY A 43 -19.62 -117.60 -7.83
C GLY A 43 -19.05 -117.57 -6.41
N SER A 44 -19.91 -117.75 -5.41
CA SER A 44 -19.52 -117.95 -4.01
C SER A 44 -19.27 -119.44 -3.71
N LEU A 45 -18.44 -119.72 -2.70
CA LEU A 45 -18.33 -121.07 -2.11
C LEU A 45 -19.25 -121.16 -0.88
N ASP A 46 -20.25 -122.04 -0.95
CA ASP A 46 -21.31 -122.17 0.07
C ASP A 46 -20.99 -123.27 1.10
N ILE A 47 -21.14 -122.96 2.40
CA ILE A 47 -20.81 -123.86 3.52
C ILE A 47 -22.10 -124.31 4.22
N TYR A 48 -22.21 -125.61 4.54
CA TYR A 48 -23.35 -126.22 5.25
C TYR A 48 -22.88 -127.03 6.46
N ASP A 49 -23.69 -127.14 7.50
CA ASP A 49 -23.44 -128.04 8.66
C ASP A 49 -23.91 -129.49 8.41
N GLU A 50 -23.69 -130.37 9.39
CA GLU A 50 -23.95 -131.82 9.31
C GLU A 50 -25.46 -132.14 9.18
N GLU A 51 -26.33 -131.21 9.58
CA GLU A 51 -27.79 -131.25 9.37
C GLU A 51 -28.25 -130.61 8.05
N GLY A 52 -27.32 -130.06 7.25
CA GLY A 52 -27.60 -129.47 5.94
C GLY A 52 -28.03 -128.00 5.97
N THR A 53 -27.80 -127.29 7.07
CA THR A 53 -28.14 -125.86 7.21
C THR A 53 -26.99 -124.98 6.74
N PHE A 54 -27.30 -124.00 5.88
CA PHE A 54 -26.33 -123.06 5.33
C PHE A 54 -25.71 -122.16 6.42
N LYS A 55 -24.40 -121.94 6.36
CA LYS A 55 -23.60 -121.12 7.31
C LYS A 55 -22.93 -119.90 6.69
N GLY A 56 -23.11 -119.65 5.40
CA GLY A 56 -22.53 -118.50 4.69
C GLY A 56 -21.60 -118.91 3.55
N SER A 57 -21.11 -117.90 2.83
CA SER A 57 -20.31 -118.11 1.63
C SER A 57 -19.23 -117.04 1.40
N VAL A 58 -18.23 -117.38 0.58
CA VAL A 58 -17.00 -116.59 0.38
C VAL A 58 -16.76 -116.33 -1.10
N GLY A 59 -16.45 -115.08 -1.48
CA GLY A 59 -16.18 -114.66 -2.85
C GLY A 59 -15.29 -113.41 -2.96
N VAL A 60 -14.77 -113.13 -4.17
CA VAL A 60 -13.83 -112.02 -4.44
C VAL A 60 -14.50 -110.94 -5.29
N GLN A 61 -14.35 -109.68 -4.89
CA GLN A 61 -14.98 -108.52 -5.52
C GLN A 61 -14.14 -107.93 -6.67
N PRO A 62 -14.72 -107.09 -7.56
CA PRO A 62 -14.05 -106.57 -8.75
C PRO A 62 -12.80 -105.71 -8.53
N ASP A 63 -12.55 -105.26 -7.30
CA ASP A 63 -11.35 -104.52 -6.89
C ASP A 63 -10.19 -105.43 -6.41
N GLY A 64 -10.41 -106.75 -6.36
CA GLY A 64 -9.46 -107.74 -5.85
C GLY A 64 -9.60 -108.02 -4.34
N GLY A 65 -10.55 -107.40 -3.64
CA GLY A 65 -10.85 -107.67 -2.24
C GLY A 65 -11.63 -108.98 -2.04
N VAL A 66 -11.22 -109.81 -1.09
CA VAL A 66 -11.98 -111.00 -0.67
C VAL A 66 -12.97 -110.61 0.43
N ALA A 67 -14.25 -110.94 0.26
CA ALA A 67 -15.30 -110.59 1.22
C ALA A 67 -16.07 -111.84 1.71
N LEU A 68 -16.24 -111.95 3.02
CA LEU A 68 -17.28 -112.77 3.64
C LEU A 68 -18.58 -111.97 3.70
N VAL A 69 -19.71 -112.61 3.38
CA VAL A 69 -21.05 -112.01 3.50
C VAL A 69 -21.88 -112.82 4.50
N PRO A 70 -22.07 -112.34 5.74
CA PRO A 70 -22.99 -112.93 6.71
C PRO A 70 -24.36 -112.23 6.70
N ASP A 71 -25.41 -113.04 6.57
CA ASP A 71 -26.84 -112.81 6.82
C ASP A 71 -27.64 -111.77 5.98
N PRO A 72 -28.95 -111.99 5.75
CA PRO A 72 -29.78 -111.12 4.93
C PRO A 72 -30.39 -109.95 5.72
N VAL A 73 -30.88 -108.97 4.96
CA VAL A 73 -31.61 -107.76 5.39
C VAL A 73 -32.49 -107.97 6.64
N SER A 74 -32.16 -107.23 7.72
CA SER A 74 -32.94 -107.20 8.95
C SER A 74 -34.41 -106.83 8.70
N THR A 75 -35.32 -107.66 9.21
CA THR A 75 -36.77 -107.43 9.12
C THR A 75 -37.37 -106.77 10.36
N GLU A 76 -36.57 -106.50 11.39
CA GLU A 76 -37.04 -105.87 12.63
C GLU A 76 -36.87 -104.34 12.55
N PRO A 77 -37.89 -103.54 12.93
CA PRO A 77 -37.75 -102.10 13.06
C PRO A 77 -36.68 -101.72 14.09
N PRO A 78 -35.94 -100.61 13.90
CA PRO A 78 -34.96 -100.16 14.87
C PRO A 78 -35.64 -99.72 16.20
N PRO A 79 -34.91 -99.81 17.33
CA PRO A 79 -35.33 -99.30 18.64
C PRO A 79 -35.70 -97.81 18.65
N THR A 80 -36.38 -97.38 19.70
CA THR A 80 -36.84 -96.01 19.91
C THR A 80 -35.68 -95.10 20.34
N PRO A 81 -35.41 -93.96 19.67
CA PRO A 81 -34.43 -92.97 20.15
C PRO A 81 -34.84 -92.36 21.50
N THR A 82 -33.85 -91.93 22.29
CA THR A 82 -34.04 -90.99 23.41
C THR A 82 -34.72 -89.69 22.96
N ALA A 83 -35.37 -88.99 23.89
CA ALA A 83 -36.06 -87.72 23.59
C ALA A 83 -35.06 -86.63 23.12
N PRO A 84 -35.43 -85.80 22.12
CA PRO A 84 -34.55 -84.75 21.62
C PRO A 84 -34.31 -83.64 22.65
N ILE A 85 -33.10 -83.11 22.68
CA ILE A 85 -32.76 -81.86 23.35
C ILE A 85 -33.11 -80.72 22.40
N VAL A 86 -34.03 -79.84 22.80
CA VAL A 86 -34.53 -78.73 21.96
C VAL A 86 -34.15 -77.39 22.59
N GLN A 87 -33.49 -76.51 21.82
CA GLN A 87 -33.04 -75.19 22.28
C GLN A 87 -33.52 -74.08 21.33
N PRO A 88 -33.92 -72.89 21.82
CA PRO A 88 -34.26 -71.74 20.99
C PRO A 88 -33.09 -71.25 20.12
N ALA A 89 -33.33 -71.09 18.83
CA ALA A 89 -32.42 -70.42 17.90
C ALA A 89 -33.11 -69.19 17.27
N LEU A 90 -32.33 -68.30 16.63
CA LEU A 90 -32.88 -67.14 15.95
C LEU A 90 -33.75 -67.60 14.77
N ALA A 91 -35.06 -67.33 14.83
CA ALA A 91 -36.06 -67.84 13.88
C ALA A 91 -36.02 -69.38 13.65
N GLY A 92 -35.70 -70.17 14.68
CA GLY A 92 -35.66 -71.62 14.58
C GLY A 92 -35.42 -72.34 15.91
N LEU A 93 -35.13 -73.64 15.83
CA LEU A 93 -34.76 -74.50 16.96
C LEU A 93 -33.48 -75.27 16.64
N LEU A 94 -32.56 -75.34 17.60
CA LEU A 94 -31.48 -76.32 17.60
C LEU A 94 -32.01 -77.60 18.24
N ILE A 95 -31.99 -78.70 17.49
CA ILE A 95 -32.49 -80.01 17.91
C ILE A 95 -31.31 -80.97 17.95
N ALA A 96 -31.09 -81.63 19.08
CA ALA A 96 -30.01 -82.59 19.26
C ALA A 96 -30.51 -83.95 19.78
N TRP A 97 -29.83 -85.00 19.36
CA TRP A 97 -29.96 -86.36 19.86
C TRP A 97 -28.63 -86.79 20.47
N ASP A 98 -28.66 -87.44 21.62
CA ASP A 98 -27.47 -87.83 22.40
C ASP A 98 -26.88 -89.20 21.99
N GLY A 99 -27.47 -89.87 20.99
CA GLY A 99 -27.06 -91.21 20.55
C GLY A 99 -27.67 -92.34 21.40
N GLY A 100 -28.48 -92.00 22.41
CA GLY A 100 -29.15 -92.94 23.28
C GLY A 100 -30.40 -93.58 22.68
N TRP A 101 -30.75 -94.73 23.22
CA TRP A 101 -31.93 -95.51 22.84
C TRP A 101 -32.78 -95.74 24.09
N GLY A 102 -34.11 -95.58 23.98
CA GLY A 102 -35.03 -95.64 25.12
C GLY A 102 -35.36 -97.06 25.57
N ASP A 103 -35.26 -98.02 24.66
CA ASP A 103 -35.64 -99.43 24.79
C ASP A 103 -34.49 -100.41 24.44
N ALA A 104 -33.31 -99.91 24.06
CA ALA A 104 -32.10 -100.68 23.78
C ALA A 104 -30.86 -100.10 24.48
N SER A 105 -29.83 -100.93 24.68
CA SER A 105 -28.59 -100.53 25.39
C SER A 105 -27.40 -100.20 24.48
N GLN A 106 -27.49 -100.50 23.18
CA GLN A 106 -26.49 -100.21 22.16
C GLN A 106 -27.18 -99.88 20.82
N PRO A 107 -26.56 -99.07 19.94
CA PRO A 107 -27.12 -98.77 18.62
C PRO A 107 -27.22 -100.03 17.74
N PRO A 108 -28.25 -100.14 16.88
CA PRO A 108 -28.40 -101.27 15.96
C PRO A 108 -27.22 -101.40 15.01
N SER A 109 -26.78 -102.63 14.73
CA SER A 109 -25.72 -102.92 13.77
C SER A 109 -26.08 -102.53 12.32
N ASP A 110 -27.37 -102.38 12.03
CA ASP A 110 -27.95 -101.98 10.75
C ASP A 110 -28.51 -100.55 10.76
N PHE A 111 -28.16 -99.72 11.76
CA PHE A 111 -28.58 -98.32 11.84
C PHE A 111 -28.21 -97.52 10.58
N ALA A 112 -29.16 -96.74 10.05
CA ALA A 112 -28.91 -95.80 8.96
C ALA A 112 -28.96 -94.34 9.43
N LEU A 113 -30.02 -93.95 10.14
CA LEU A 113 -30.28 -92.55 10.50
C LEU A 113 -31.36 -92.38 11.58
N VAL A 114 -31.40 -91.19 12.19
CA VAL A 114 -32.54 -90.69 12.96
C VAL A 114 -33.19 -89.52 12.22
N GLN A 115 -34.46 -89.66 11.88
CA GLN A 115 -35.31 -88.62 11.31
C GLN A 115 -35.73 -87.64 12.41
N VAL A 116 -35.67 -86.34 12.13
CA VAL A 116 -36.14 -85.28 13.02
C VAL A 116 -37.48 -84.79 12.51
N HIS A 117 -38.53 -84.94 13.31
CA HIS A 117 -39.87 -84.49 12.96
C HIS A 117 -40.33 -83.34 13.85
N VAL A 118 -41.03 -82.38 13.26
CA VAL A 118 -41.57 -81.20 13.94
C VAL A 118 -43.04 -81.00 13.57
N GLY A 119 -43.86 -80.67 14.57
CA GLY A 119 -45.26 -80.31 14.39
C GLY A 119 -45.68 -79.13 15.27
N THR A 120 -46.78 -78.46 14.89
CA THR A 120 -47.30 -77.28 15.61
C THR A 120 -48.10 -77.63 16.87
N THR A 121 -48.38 -78.91 17.12
CA THR A 121 -49.08 -79.41 18.32
C THR A 121 -48.47 -80.72 18.77
N GLU A 122 -48.52 -81.04 20.07
CA GLU A 122 -47.99 -82.28 20.64
C GLU A 122 -48.59 -83.56 20.01
N ALA A 123 -49.82 -83.47 19.49
CA ALA A 123 -50.53 -84.60 18.91
C ALA A 123 -50.09 -85.02 17.50
N PHE A 124 -49.09 -84.36 16.88
CA PHE A 124 -48.69 -84.65 15.49
C PHE A 124 -48.20 -86.09 15.28
N THR A 125 -48.46 -86.68 14.10
CA THR A 125 -47.92 -88.00 13.74
C THR A 125 -46.64 -87.85 12.93
N PRO A 126 -45.52 -88.50 13.32
CA PRO A 126 -44.30 -88.51 12.52
C PRO A 126 -44.50 -89.20 11.17
N ASP A 127 -44.22 -88.47 10.10
CA ASP A 127 -44.31 -88.90 8.72
C ASP A 127 -43.39 -88.04 7.81
N VAL A 128 -43.42 -88.31 6.51
CA VAL A 128 -42.62 -87.58 5.49
C VAL A 128 -42.96 -86.09 5.36
N THR A 129 -44.07 -85.60 5.91
CA THR A 129 -44.47 -84.19 5.86
C THR A 129 -44.01 -83.41 7.08
N THR A 130 -43.86 -84.10 8.21
CA THR A 130 -43.34 -83.54 9.47
C THR A 130 -41.83 -83.71 9.62
N GLN A 131 -41.19 -84.57 8.80
CA GLN A 131 -39.74 -84.71 8.74
C GLN A 131 -39.09 -83.44 8.19
N VAL A 132 -38.30 -82.77 9.02
CA VAL A 132 -37.63 -81.49 8.69
C VAL A 132 -36.12 -81.62 8.54
N ALA A 133 -35.52 -82.65 9.16
CA ALA A 133 -34.09 -82.90 9.14
C ALA A 133 -33.76 -84.37 9.44
N THR A 134 -32.47 -84.70 9.45
CA THR A 134 -31.98 -86.06 9.73
C THR A 134 -30.60 -86.00 10.38
N ILE A 135 -30.36 -86.87 11.36
CA ILE A 135 -29.09 -87.08 12.06
C ILE A 135 -28.58 -88.47 11.69
N THR A 136 -27.49 -88.56 10.93
CA THR A 136 -26.92 -89.83 10.44
C THR A 136 -25.80 -90.39 11.31
N ALA A 137 -25.43 -89.69 12.39
CA ALA A 137 -24.37 -90.11 13.30
C ALA A 137 -24.94 -91.08 14.37
N PRO A 138 -24.48 -92.35 14.44
CA PRO A 138 -25.04 -93.37 15.34
C PRO A 138 -24.75 -93.12 16.84
N LEU A 139 -23.89 -92.14 17.14
CA LEU A 139 -23.52 -91.73 18.50
C LEU A 139 -24.12 -90.35 18.86
N GLY A 140 -25.15 -89.91 18.15
CA GLY A 140 -25.80 -88.61 18.36
C GLY A 140 -25.25 -87.48 17.50
N GLY A 141 -25.97 -86.35 17.50
CA GLY A 141 -25.67 -85.17 16.69
C GLY A 141 -26.71 -84.06 16.91
N SER A 142 -26.55 -82.93 16.21
CA SER A 142 -27.51 -81.82 16.28
C SER A 142 -27.72 -81.15 14.93
N VAL A 143 -28.89 -80.54 14.76
CA VAL A 143 -29.30 -79.82 13.56
C VAL A 143 -30.16 -78.61 13.93
N THR A 144 -29.91 -77.47 13.27
CA THR A 144 -30.76 -76.28 13.40
C THR A 144 -31.85 -76.31 12.34
N VAL A 145 -33.11 -76.19 12.76
CA VAL A 145 -34.29 -76.20 11.91
C VAL A 145 -35.00 -74.85 11.98
N HIS A 146 -35.42 -74.31 10.84
CA HIS A 146 -36.26 -73.12 10.79
C HIS A 146 -37.68 -73.45 11.24
N ILE A 147 -38.27 -72.60 12.09
CA ILE A 147 -39.68 -72.67 12.47
C ILE A 147 -40.38 -71.46 11.87
N GLU A 148 -41.50 -71.70 11.17
CA GLU A 148 -42.34 -70.62 10.67
C GLU A 148 -43.04 -69.91 11.83
N GLY A 149 -42.69 -68.64 12.06
CA GLY A 149 -43.21 -67.85 13.17
C GLY A 149 -42.48 -68.07 14.50
N TYR A 150 -43.15 -67.72 15.60
CA TYR A 150 -42.58 -67.74 16.95
C TYR A 150 -43.50 -68.44 17.97
N ASP A 151 -44.49 -69.18 17.51
CA ASP A 151 -45.32 -70.02 18.38
C ASP A 151 -44.55 -71.32 18.77
N PRO A 152 -44.88 -71.96 19.90
CA PRO A 152 -44.19 -73.18 20.32
C PRO A 152 -44.42 -74.35 19.36
N ALA A 153 -43.34 -75.00 18.93
CA ALA A 153 -43.34 -76.21 18.11
C ALA A 153 -42.93 -77.43 18.94
N TRP A 154 -43.34 -78.61 18.49
CA TRP A 154 -43.10 -79.90 19.15
C TRP A 154 -42.22 -80.79 18.28
N VAL A 155 -41.25 -81.47 18.88
CA VAL A 155 -40.19 -82.20 18.19
C VAL A 155 -40.12 -83.64 18.69
N CYS A 156 -39.99 -84.62 17.80
CA CYS A 156 -39.55 -85.98 18.15
C CYS A 156 -38.63 -86.60 17.10
N LEU A 157 -38.06 -87.75 17.45
CA LEU A 157 -37.05 -88.46 16.68
C LEU A 157 -37.56 -89.85 16.31
N VAL A 158 -37.29 -90.31 15.09
CA VAL A 158 -37.65 -91.65 14.60
C VAL A 158 -36.41 -92.28 13.96
N ALA A 159 -35.97 -93.44 14.46
CA ALA A 159 -34.85 -94.14 13.84
C ALA A 159 -35.29 -94.90 12.57
N ALA A 160 -34.38 -95.02 11.61
CA ALA A 160 -34.51 -95.89 10.46
C ALA A 160 -33.24 -96.75 10.28
N ASN A 161 -33.42 -98.01 9.91
CA ASN A 161 -32.33 -98.92 9.58
C ASN A 161 -31.97 -98.88 8.08
N THR A 162 -30.95 -99.64 7.67
CA THR A 162 -30.50 -99.75 6.27
C THR A 162 -31.53 -100.39 5.34
N ALA A 163 -32.54 -101.07 5.87
CA ALA A 163 -33.71 -101.55 5.13
C ALA A 163 -34.82 -100.49 4.96
N VAL A 164 -34.62 -99.29 5.51
CA VAL A 164 -35.59 -98.17 5.54
C VAL A 164 -36.86 -98.48 6.36
N LEU A 165 -36.79 -99.46 7.28
CA LEU A 165 -37.82 -99.67 8.29
C LEU A 165 -37.63 -98.64 9.42
N THR A 166 -38.72 -98.00 9.83
CA THR A 166 -38.75 -97.00 10.91
C THR A 166 -39.23 -97.59 12.22
N GLY A 167 -38.57 -97.25 13.32
CA GLY A 167 -38.99 -97.60 14.68
C GLY A 167 -40.12 -96.74 15.23
N ASP A 168 -40.48 -96.96 16.49
CA ASP A 168 -41.40 -96.09 17.22
C ASP A 168 -40.75 -94.71 17.50
N PRO A 169 -41.54 -93.63 17.61
CA PRO A 169 -41.03 -92.29 17.85
C PRO A 169 -40.63 -92.06 19.31
N SER A 170 -39.58 -91.26 19.50
CA SER A 170 -39.17 -90.75 20.81
C SER A 170 -40.31 -89.96 21.48
N PRO A 171 -40.26 -89.77 22.82
CA PRO A 171 -41.07 -88.76 23.48
C PRO A 171 -40.91 -87.39 22.81
N LYS A 172 -41.99 -86.62 22.74
CA LYS A 172 -42.02 -85.29 22.11
C LYS A 172 -41.58 -84.22 23.09
N VAL A 173 -40.83 -83.23 22.59
CA VAL A 173 -40.30 -82.11 23.38
C VAL A 173 -40.68 -80.80 22.71
N GLN A 174 -41.18 -79.86 23.50
CA GLN A 174 -41.56 -78.52 23.02
C GLN A 174 -40.35 -77.58 22.97
N GLY A 175 -40.29 -76.72 21.95
CA GLY A 175 -39.39 -75.59 21.86
C GLY A 175 -40.06 -74.38 21.21
N GLN A 176 -39.52 -73.18 21.44
CA GLN A 176 -40.01 -71.95 20.82
C GLN A 176 -38.85 -71.20 20.15
N ALA A 177 -39.06 -70.70 18.94
CA ALA A 177 -38.06 -69.91 18.23
C ALA A 177 -37.84 -68.54 18.90
N ARG A 178 -36.61 -68.02 18.84
CA ARG A 178 -36.24 -66.73 19.46
C ARG A 178 -36.32 -65.58 18.45
N GLN A 179 -36.92 -64.45 18.85
CA GLN A 179 -36.86 -63.18 18.12
C GLN A 179 -35.50 -62.49 18.29
N ALA A 180 -35.15 -61.61 17.35
CA ALA A 180 -33.96 -60.77 17.46
C ALA A 180 -34.10 -59.78 18.64
N VAL A 181 -33.05 -59.69 19.47
CA VAL A 181 -32.91 -58.71 20.55
C VAL A 181 -31.82 -57.70 20.21
N SER A 182 -31.62 -56.67 21.04
CA SER A 182 -30.61 -55.63 20.83
C SER A 182 -29.18 -56.16 20.68
N GLU A 183 -28.88 -57.31 21.29
CA GLU A 183 -27.56 -57.97 21.20
C GLU A 183 -27.33 -58.66 19.84
N ASP A 184 -28.42 -59.03 19.13
CA ASP A 184 -28.32 -59.59 17.77
C ASP A 184 -28.13 -58.51 16.69
N VAL A 185 -28.30 -57.23 17.03
CA VAL A 185 -28.24 -56.10 16.07
C VAL A 185 -27.30 -55.01 16.62
N VAL A 186 -26.00 -55.23 16.41
CA VAL A 186 -24.96 -54.29 16.84
C VAL A 186 -24.90 -53.02 15.97
N ASP A 187 -24.26 -51.97 16.47
CA ASP A 187 -24.09 -50.73 15.71
C ASP A 187 -23.36 -50.97 14.37
N GLY A 188 -23.80 -50.27 13.31
CA GLY A 188 -23.36 -50.50 11.93
C GLY A 188 -23.76 -51.86 11.32
N MET A 189 -24.47 -52.75 12.04
CA MET A 189 -24.91 -54.03 11.48
C MET A 189 -25.93 -53.85 10.34
N VAL A 190 -26.80 -52.85 10.44
CA VAL A 190 -27.70 -52.42 9.36
C VAL A 190 -27.16 -51.14 8.75
N THR A 191 -26.82 -51.17 7.47
CA THR A 191 -26.34 -50.02 6.68
C THR A 191 -27.30 -49.75 5.52
N GLU A 192 -27.14 -48.62 4.85
CA GLU A 192 -28.04 -48.13 3.78
C GLU A 192 -28.34 -49.15 2.68
N VAL A 193 -27.40 -50.06 2.38
CA VAL A 193 -27.54 -51.10 1.34
C VAL A 193 -28.08 -52.45 1.85
N LYS A 194 -28.21 -52.64 3.17
CA LYS A 194 -28.65 -53.92 3.77
C LYS A 194 -30.16 -54.02 3.92
N LEU A 195 -30.89 -52.92 3.76
CA LEU A 195 -32.33 -52.89 3.67
C LEU A 195 -32.73 -52.68 2.20
N ALA A 196 -33.59 -53.55 1.68
CA ALA A 196 -34.21 -53.32 0.37
C ALA A 196 -35.15 -52.09 0.42
N GLU A 197 -35.44 -51.52 -0.74
CA GLU A 197 -36.45 -50.45 -0.84
C GLU A 197 -37.79 -50.93 -0.24
N SER A 198 -38.43 -50.07 0.57
CA SER A 198 -39.64 -50.42 1.35
C SER A 198 -39.50 -51.60 2.33
N ALA A 199 -38.29 -52.02 2.69
CA ALA A 199 -38.08 -53.08 3.68
C ALA A 199 -38.60 -52.72 5.08
N VAL A 200 -38.67 -51.44 5.43
CA VAL A 200 -39.35 -50.91 6.63
C VAL A 200 -40.60 -50.17 6.18
N THR A 201 -41.78 -50.73 6.50
CA THR A 201 -43.09 -50.16 6.18
C THR A 201 -43.75 -49.60 7.44
N ALA A 202 -44.84 -48.84 7.30
CA ALA A 202 -45.60 -48.33 8.44
C ALA A 202 -46.04 -49.43 9.43
N ALA A 203 -46.34 -50.64 8.95
CA ALA A 203 -46.70 -51.78 9.81
C ALA A 203 -45.50 -52.36 10.59
N LYS A 204 -44.26 -52.07 10.17
CA LYS A 204 -43.01 -52.47 10.84
C LYS A 204 -42.50 -51.41 11.84
N ILE A 205 -43.16 -50.25 11.92
CA ILE A 205 -42.87 -49.19 12.88
C ILE A 205 -44.08 -49.07 13.81
N ALA A 206 -43.94 -49.51 15.07
CA ALA A 206 -45.01 -49.37 16.05
C ALA A 206 -45.32 -47.88 16.34
N LEU A 207 -46.55 -47.57 16.73
CA LEU A 207 -46.96 -46.22 17.10
C LEU A 207 -46.09 -45.72 18.27
N GLY A 208 -45.38 -44.61 18.06
CA GLY A 208 -44.45 -44.04 19.05
C GLY A 208 -43.05 -44.66 19.07
N ALA A 209 -42.72 -45.62 18.20
CA ALA A 209 -41.39 -46.23 18.14
C ALA A 209 -40.27 -45.25 17.75
N VAL A 210 -40.60 -44.17 17.03
CA VAL A 210 -39.67 -43.07 16.71
C VAL A 210 -39.99 -41.88 17.62
N GLY A 211 -39.39 -41.88 18.81
CA GLY A 211 -39.51 -40.80 19.80
C GLY A 211 -38.49 -39.67 19.60
N THR A 212 -38.51 -38.67 20.49
CA THR A 212 -37.60 -37.52 20.46
C THR A 212 -36.12 -37.87 20.67
N THR A 213 -35.80 -39.04 21.22
CA THR A 213 -34.43 -39.58 21.30
C THR A 213 -34.01 -40.36 20.05
N ALA A 214 -34.96 -40.77 19.19
CA ALA A 214 -34.69 -41.47 17.94
C ALA A 214 -34.47 -40.51 16.76
N LEU A 215 -34.80 -39.22 16.93
CA LEU A 215 -34.53 -38.14 15.98
C LEU A 215 -33.60 -37.13 16.64
N ALA A 216 -32.34 -37.07 16.22
CA ALA A 216 -31.39 -36.07 16.69
C ALA A 216 -31.81 -34.64 16.27
N ASP A 217 -31.29 -33.63 16.96
CA ASP A 217 -31.46 -32.23 16.55
C ASP A 217 -30.93 -32.03 15.12
N GLY A 218 -31.75 -31.43 14.25
CA GLY A 218 -31.44 -31.30 12.82
C GLY A 218 -31.53 -32.59 12.00
N ALA A 219 -32.06 -33.70 12.54
CA ALA A 219 -32.22 -34.94 11.78
C ALA A 219 -33.23 -34.83 10.64
N VAL A 220 -34.20 -33.90 10.72
CA VAL A 220 -35.15 -33.58 9.65
C VAL A 220 -34.73 -32.26 8.99
N LEU A 221 -34.24 -32.36 7.76
CA LEU A 221 -33.75 -31.25 6.93
C LEU A 221 -34.68 -31.03 5.73
N GLU A 222 -34.51 -29.93 5.01
CA GLU A 222 -35.37 -29.57 3.86
C GLU A 222 -35.31 -30.61 2.73
N ASP A 223 -34.13 -31.14 2.43
CA ASP A 223 -33.91 -32.22 1.46
C ASP A 223 -34.60 -33.55 1.84
N LYS A 224 -34.81 -33.78 3.14
CA LYS A 224 -35.53 -34.95 3.68
C LYS A 224 -37.06 -34.77 3.65
N LEU A 225 -37.57 -33.59 3.32
CA LEU A 225 -39.00 -33.29 3.23
C LEU A 225 -39.38 -32.88 1.81
N ALA A 226 -39.96 -33.80 1.05
CA ALA A 226 -40.51 -33.49 -0.27
C ALA A 226 -41.56 -32.35 -0.19
N LYS A 227 -41.69 -31.58 -1.28
CA LYS A 227 -42.68 -30.50 -1.36
C LYS A 227 -44.10 -31.02 -1.06
N ALA A 228 -44.78 -30.40 -0.10
CA ALA A 228 -46.08 -30.85 0.45
C ALA A 228 -46.08 -32.25 1.13
N ALA A 229 -44.92 -32.73 1.60
CA ALA A 229 -44.84 -33.91 2.47
C ALA A 229 -45.66 -33.72 3.75
N VAL A 230 -45.63 -32.52 4.34
CA VAL A 230 -46.50 -32.10 5.44
C VAL A 230 -47.60 -31.19 4.88
N THR A 231 -48.86 -31.55 5.13
CA THR A 231 -50.05 -30.75 4.78
C THR A 231 -50.92 -30.58 6.01
N LEU A 232 -51.88 -29.64 5.98
CA LEU A 232 -52.70 -29.33 7.16
C LEU A 232 -53.39 -30.56 7.77
N GLY A 233 -53.94 -31.46 6.94
CA GLY A 233 -54.55 -32.72 7.38
C GLY A 233 -53.58 -33.81 7.86
N LYS A 234 -52.27 -33.57 7.79
CA LYS A 234 -51.21 -34.45 8.35
C LYS A 234 -50.67 -33.92 9.69
N ILE A 235 -51.08 -32.72 10.10
CA ILE A 235 -50.74 -32.12 11.39
C ILE A 235 -51.95 -32.28 12.30
N ALA A 236 -51.81 -32.97 13.43
CA ALA A 236 -52.88 -33.06 14.41
C ALA A 236 -53.13 -31.70 15.09
N GLU A 237 -54.35 -31.46 15.54
CA GLU A 237 -54.70 -30.24 16.26
C GLU A 237 -53.82 -30.07 17.50
N GLY A 238 -53.20 -28.89 17.65
CA GLY A 238 -52.24 -28.60 18.72
C GLY A 238 -50.84 -29.22 18.57
N ALA A 239 -50.57 -30.06 17.56
CA ALA A 239 -49.26 -30.69 17.36
C ALA A 239 -48.14 -29.70 17.01
N VAL A 240 -48.48 -28.53 16.48
CA VAL A 240 -47.59 -27.38 16.31
C VAL A 240 -48.08 -26.27 17.22
N THR A 241 -47.37 -26.04 18.32
CA THR A 241 -47.68 -24.96 19.27
C THR A 241 -47.02 -23.65 18.84
N LEU A 242 -47.48 -22.51 19.38
CA LEU A 242 -46.87 -21.20 19.07
C LEU A 242 -45.37 -21.15 19.47
N ASN A 243 -44.99 -21.85 20.55
CA ASN A 243 -43.59 -21.99 20.96
C ASN A 243 -42.76 -22.81 19.95
N ALA A 244 -43.37 -23.78 19.25
CA ALA A 244 -42.70 -24.59 18.23
C ALA A 244 -42.46 -23.85 16.90
N LEU A 245 -43.07 -22.67 16.71
CA LEU A 245 -42.93 -21.83 15.50
C LEU A 245 -41.89 -20.69 15.64
N GLY A 246 -41.27 -20.54 16.80
CA GLY A 246 -40.22 -19.55 17.06
C GLY A 246 -40.74 -18.12 17.30
N GLY A 247 -40.00 -17.38 18.13
CA GLY A 247 -40.41 -16.06 18.64
C GLY A 247 -40.63 -14.96 17.59
N ALA A 248 -40.17 -15.15 16.35
CA ALA A 248 -40.40 -14.18 15.26
C ALA A 248 -41.89 -14.09 14.87
N LEU A 249 -42.69 -15.14 15.09
CA LEU A 249 -44.12 -15.13 14.81
C LEU A 249 -44.98 -14.82 16.04
N SER A 250 -44.50 -15.06 17.27
CA SER A 250 -45.24 -14.68 18.49
C SER A 250 -45.47 -13.17 18.55
N ASP A 251 -44.48 -12.37 18.16
CA ASP A 251 -44.52 -10.92 18.29
C ASP A 251 -45.48 -10.22 17.30
N SER A 252 -45.84 -10.88 16.19
CA SER A 252 -46.84 -10.39 15.23
C SER A 252 -48.21 -11.05 15.39
N ALA A 253 -48.27 -12.31 15.83
CA ALA A 253 -49.55 -13.01 16.02
C ALA A 253 -50.23 -12.62 17.35
N ALA A 254 -49.47 -12.39 18.43
CA ALA A 254 -50.05 -12.14 19.76
C ALA A 254 -50.67 -10.73 19.95
N GLN A 255 -50.47 -9.81 18.99
CA GLN A 255 -51.03 -8.45 19.01
C GLN A 255 -51.95 -8.16 17.82
N ARG A 256 -52.52 -9.20 17.19
CA ARG A 256 -53.48 -9.08 16.09
C ARG A 256 -54.76 -9.87 16.37
N TYR A 257 -55.81 -9.15 16.78
CA TYR A 257 -57.17 -9.67 16.82
C TYR A 257 -57.85 -9.44 15.46
N VAL A 258 -58.50 -10.48 14.95
CA VAL A 258 -59.38 -10.44 13.78
C VAL A 258 -60.57 -11.33 14.11
N ASP A 259 -61.78 -10.77 14.06
CA ASP A 259 -63.00 -11.54 14.15
C ASP A 259 -63.94 -11.18 13.00
N ALA A 260 -64.51 -12.22 12.39
CA ALA A 260 -65.49 -12.17 11.30
C ALA A 260 -66.92 -12.47 11.82
N MET A 261 -67.16 -12.29 13.12
CA MET A 261 -68.45 -12.51 13.79
C MET A 261 -68.97 -13.96 13.67
N GLY A 262 -68.03 -14.91 13.58
CA GLY A 262 -68.33 -16.34 13.40
C GLY A 262 -68.47 -17.12 14.71
N ASP A 263 -67.90 -16.63 15.81
CA ASP A 263 -67.98 -17.25 17.14
C ASP A 263 -68.82 -16.39 18.10
N PRO A 264 -70.01 -16.87 18.54
CA PRO A 264 -70.82 -16.17 19.52
C PRO A 264 -70.15 -15.90 20.87
N ALA A 265 -69.11 -16.65 21.24
CA ALA A 265 -68.36 -16.45 22.49
C ALA A 265 -67.30 -15.34 22.41
N ALA A 266 -67.02 -14.81 21.21
CA ALA A 266 -66.04 -13.74 21.02
C ALA A 266 -66.52 -12.37 21.55
N TRP A 267 -67.83 -12.20 21.81
CA TRP A 267 -68.44 -10.93 22.23
C TRP A 267 -69.36 -11.06 23.43
N THR A 268 -69.17 -10.19 24.42
CA THR A 268 -70.05 -10.02 25.58
C THR A 268 -70.88 -8.75 25.46
N VAL A 269 -72.20 -8.85 25.64
CA VAL A 269 -73.09 -7.69 25.74
C VAL A 269 -72.90 -7.04 27.12
N THR A 270 -72.36 -5.82 27.14
CA THR A 270 -72.06 -5.07 28.39
C THR A 270 -73.21 -4.19 28.87
N ASP A 271 -74.10 -3.79 27.96
CA ASP A 271 -75.35 -3.07 28.22
C ASP A 271 -76.21 -3.13 26.95
N LYS A 272 -77.53 -3.01 27.10
CA LYS A 272 -78.47 -2.94 25.97
C LYS A 272 -79.79 -2.27 26.35
N GLY A 273 -80.45 -1.67 25.36
CA GLY A 273 -81.76 -1.03 25.53
C GLY A 273 -82.87 -2.02 25.89
N THR A 274 -83.94 -1.53 26.51
CA THR A 274 -85.15 -2.34 26.78
C THR A 274 -85.76 -2.82 25.46
N GLY A 275 -85.86 -4.14 25.29
CA GLY A 275 -86.31 -4.78 24.04
C GLY A 275 -85.22 -5.01 22.99
N ALA A 276 -83.97 -4.63 23.24
CA ALA A 276 -82.87 -4.85 22.32
C ALA A 276 -82.35 -6.31 22.34
N ALA A 277 -81.85 -6.78 21.21
CA ALA A 277 -81.26 -8.10 21.00
C ALA A 277 -79.91 -8.02 20.27
N TRP A 278 -79.07 -9.02 20.50
CA TRP A 278 -77.78 -9.22 19.86
C TRP A 278 -77.70 -10.68 19.40
N ASP A 279 -77.64 -10.89 18.09
CA ASP A 279 -77.70 -12.20 17.45
C ASP A 279 -76.49 -12.38 16.53
N HIS A 280 -75.95 -13.60 16.45
CA HIS A 280 -74.96 -13.95 15.42
C HIS A 280 -75.65 -14.71 14.29
N LEU A 281 -75.55 -14.18 13.08
CA LEU A 281 -76.21 -14.72 11.89
C LEU A 281 -75.18 -15.26 10.90
N SER A 282 -75.50 -16.37 10.25
CA SER A 282 -74.69 -17.01 9.22
C SER A 282 -75.46 -17.14 7.89
N GLY A 283 -74.74 -17.36 6.79
CA GLY A 283 -75.32 -17.41 5.45
C GLY A 283 -75.69 -16.03 4.88
N ILE A 284 -75.13 -14.95 5.43
CA ILE A 284 -75.31 -13.59 4.93
C ILE A 284 -74.38 -13.39 3.73
N THR A 285 -74.90 -13.72 2.54
CA THR A 285 -74.12 -13.79 1.29
C THR A 285 -73.51 -12.47 0.83
N ASP A 286 -73.99 -11.34 1.36
CA ASP A 286 -73.48 -9.99 1.08
C ASP A 286 -72.59 -9.42 2.21
N ALA A 287 -72.26 -10.22 3.23
CA ALA A 287 -71.24 -9.89 4.22
C ALA A 287 -69.83 -10.13 3.63
N PRO A 288 -68.95 -9.10 3.53
CA PRO A 288 -67.66 -9.21 2.85
C PRO A 288 -66.66 -10.23 3.42
N THR A 289 -66.88 -10.82 4.60
CA THR A 289 -65.98 -11.80 5.20
C THR A 289 -66.77 -12.85 6.00
N GLY A 290 -66.46 -14.13 5.77
CA GLY A 290 -67.06 -15.26 6.49
C GLY A 290 -68.52 -15.61 6.14
N GLN A 291 -69.28 -14.71 5.49
CA GLN A 291 -70.74 -14.80 5.37
C GLN A 291 -71.46 -14.85 6.75
N THR A 292 -70.82 -14.28 7.76
CA THR A 292 -71.27 -14.21 9.14
C THR A 292 -71.32 -12.75 9.59
N VAL A 293 -72.31 -12.39 10.41
CA VAL A 293 -72.45 -11.04 10.96
C VAL A 293 -72.97 -11.10 12.39
N GLY A 294 -72.54 -10.16 13.21
CA GLY A 294 -73.20 -9.85 14.46
C GLY A 294 -74.26 -8.77 14.22
N GLN A 295 -75.50 -9.03 14.64
CA GLN A 295 -76.65 -8.16 14.41
C GLN A 295 -77.18 -7.60 15.73
N ALA A 296 -77.19 -6.27 15.85
CA ALA A 296 -77.86 -5.56 16.93
C ALA A 296 -79.23 -5.09 16.46
N ALA A 297 -80.30 -5.61 17.07
CA ALA A 297 -81.63 -5.03 16.99
C ALA A 297 -81.84 -4.13 18.21
N GLY A 298 -81.98 -2.82 17.99
CA GLY A 298 -81.94 -1.80 19.03
C GLY A 298 -80.55 -1.61 19.64
N TYR A 299 -80.46 -0.72 20.63
CA TYR A 299 -79.20 -0.29 21.23
C TYR A 299 -78.47 -1.43 21.95
N ASN A 300 -77.22 -1.72 21.56
CA ASN A 300 -76.36 -2.72 22.18
C ASN A 300 -74.92 -2.20 22.34
N ARG A 301 -74.26 -2.54 23.46
CA ARG A 301 -72.83 -2.34 23.71
C ARG A 301 -72.10 -3.67 23.81
N LEU A 302 -71.05 -3.84 23.01
CA LEU A 302 -70.39 -5.12 22.79
C LEU A 302 -68.90 -5.01 23.13
N LEU A 303 -68.40 -5.93 23.94
CA LEU A 303 -67.00 -6.05 24.33
C LEU A 303 -66.43 -7.36 23.78
N GLY A 304 -65.35 -7.26 23.01
CA GLY A 304 -64.59 -8.44 22.58
C GLY A 304 -63.97 -9.13 23.80
N THR A 305 -64.08 -10.45 23.89
CA THR A 305 -63.57 -11.24 25.03
C THR A 305 -62.05 -11.42 24.99
N THR A 306 -61.42 -11.21 23.83
CA THR A 306 -59.95 -11.24 23.68
C THR A 306 -59.31 -9.96 24.19
N VAL A 307 -58.53 -10.09 25.27
CA VAL A 307 -57.78 -9.01 25.92
C VAL A 307 -56.36 -8.95 25.34
N ILE A 308 -55.99 -7.82 24.71
CA ILE A 308 -54.70 -7.64 24.03
C ILE A 308 -53.76 -6.78 24.89
N PRO A 309 -52.51 -7.19 25.16
CA PRO A 309 -51.52 -6.36 25.84
C PRO A 309 -51.31 -5.01 25.15
N TYR A 310 -51.31 -3.91 25.92
CA TYR A 310 -51.20 -2.55 25.41
C TYR A 310 -49.84 -1.91 25.74
N GLU A 311 -49.00 -1.82 24.70
CA GLU A 311 -47.66 -1.26 24.73
C GLU A 311 -47.66 0.22 24.30
N PRO A 312 -47.35 1.18 25.19
CA PRO A 312 -47.21 2.58 24.80
C PRO A 312 -45.99 2.75 23.88
N GLY A 313 -46.15 3.47 22.77
CA GLY A 313 -45.14 3.61 21.71
C GLY A 313 -45.44 2.77 20.47
N VAL A 314 -46.23 1.69 20.61
CA VAL A 314 -46.73 0.90 19.49
C VAL A 314 -48.01 1.54 18.94
N LEU A 315 -48.10 1.66 17.60
CA LEU A 315 -49.28 2.17 16.92
C LEU A 315 -50.28 1.03 16.69
N TYR A 316 -51.42 1.05 17.37
CA TYR A 316 -52.49 0.08 17.14
C TYR A 316 -53.51 0.64 16.13
N ARG A 317 -53.88 -0.15 15.13
CA ARG A 317 -54.97 0.14 14.19
C ARG A 317 -56.19 -0.71 14.55
N LEU A 318 -57.31 -0.06 14.80
CA LEU A 318 -58.63 -0.66 14.96
C LEU A 318 -59.43 -0.42 13.67
N SER A 319 -59.98 -1.47 13.07
CA SER A 319 -60.94 -1.34 11.95
C SER A 319 -62.21 -2.12 12.23
N ALA A 320 -63.36 -1.61 11.77
CA ALA A 320 -64.61 -2.36 11.76
C ALA A 320 -65.42 -2.06 10.50
N ARG A 321 -66.22 -3.03 10.04
CA ARG A 321 -67.22 -2.83 8.98
C ARG A 321 -68.63 -2.99 9.53
N VAL A 322 -69.40 -1.90 9.46
CA VAL A 322 -70.75 -1.78 10.05
C VAL A 322 -71.72 -1.30 8.98
N ARG A 323 -72.98 -1.78 9.01
CA ARG A 323 -74.08 -1.28 8.19
C ARG A 323 -75.36 -1.11 9.00
N LEU A 324 -76.24 -0.23 8.53
CA LEU A 324 -77.63 -0.14 8.97
C LEU A 324 -78.52 -0.88 7.95
N ILE A 325 -79.46 -1.70 8.43
CA ILE A 325 -80.39 -2.47 7.58
C ILE A 325 -81.87 -2.20 7.84
N GLY A 326 -82.20 -1.48 8.93
CA GLY A 326 -83.56 -1.03 9.18
C GLY A 326 -83.66 -0.03 10.34
N PRO A 327 -84.79 0.69 10.49
CA PRO A 327 -85.86 0.81 9.50
C PRO A 327 -85.38 1.58 8.27
N ALA A 328 -85.87 1.20 7.08
CA ALA A 328 -85.43 1.78 5.81
C ALA A 328 -85.65 3.30 5.76
N GLY A 329 -84.60 4.06 5.43
CA GLY A 329 -84.63 5.53 5.40
C GLY A 329 -84.43 6.23 6.75
N GLY A 330 -84.23 5.49 7.85
CA GLY A 330 -83.77 6.06 9.12
C GLY A 330 -82.27 6.39 9.11
N THR A 331 -81.88 7.34 9.95
CA THR A 331 -80.48 7.61 10.32
C THR A 331 -80.27 7.18 11.77
N ASP A 332 -79.23 6.40 12.03
CA ASP A 332 -78.81 6.03 13.39
C ASP A 332 -77.27 5.99 13.47
N SER A 333 -76.70 6.12 14.66
CA SER A 333 -75.27 6.26 14.88
C SER A 333 -74.64 5.05 15.58
N PHE A 334 -73.33 4.89 15.38
CA PHE A 334 -72.55 3.85 16.03
C PHE A 334 -71.19 4.37 16.54
N TYR A 335 -70.59 3.62 17.44
CA TYR A 335 -69.25 3.89 17.99
C TYR A 335 -68.37 2.66 17.83
N VAL A 336 -67.12 2.86 17.43
CA VAL A 336 -66.11 1.82 17.29
C VAL A 336 -64.83 2.31 17.96
N GLY A 337 -64.37 1.53 18.94
CA GLY A 337 -63.25 1.87 19.78
C GLY A 337 -62.65 0.65 20.47
N VAL A 338 -61.88 0.91 21.52
CA VAL A 338 -61.44 -0.12 22.45
C VAL A 338 -61.89 0.22 23.86
N ALA A 339 -62.17 -0.81 24.66
CA ALA A 339 -62.18 -0.70 26.09
C ALA A 339 -60.73 -0.80 26.58
N GLY A 340 -60.33 0.13 27.46
CA GLY A 340 -59.11 -0.03 28.23
C GLY A 340 -59.37 -0.94 29.43
N ILE A 341 -58.39 -1.75 29.77
CA ILE A 341 -58.45 -2.72 30.86
C ILE A 341 -57.21 -2.54 31.75
N GLY A 342 -57.41 -2.62 33.06
CA GLY A 342 -56.40 -2.41 34.09
C GLY A 342 -55.35 -3.52 34.19
N ALA A 343 -54.45 -3.40 35.15
CA ALA A 343 -53.32 -4.32 35.33
C ALA A 343 -53.72 -5.77 35.72
N ASP A 344 -54.95 -5.96 36.19
CA ASP A 344 -55.54 -7.27 36.51
C ASP A 344 -56.05 -8.04 35.27
N GLY A 345 -56.06 -7.40 34.08
CA GLY A 345 -56.59 -7.98 32.86
C GLY A 345 -58.13 -8.12 32.85
N GLN A 346 -58.84 -7.52 33.81
CA GLN A 346 -60.29 -7.69 34.00
C GLN A 346 -61.03 -6.37 34.25
N THR A 347 -60.48 -5.46 35.05
CA THR A 347 -61.16 -4.21 35.42
C THR A 347 -61.18 -3.25 34.24
N LEU A 348 -62.37 -2.89 33.76
CA LEU A 348 -62.55 -1.85 32.74
C LEU A 348 -62.05 -0.48 33.25
N VAL A 349 -61.31 0.23 32.41
CA VAL A 349 -60.81 1.59 32.65
C VAL A 349 -61.29 2.47 31.51
N ASN A 350 -62.27 3.33 31.79
CA ASN A 350 -62.74 4.30 30.81
C ASN A 350 -61.75 5.45 30.61
N ARG A 351 -62.02 6.34 29.65
CA ARG A 351 -61.11 7.44 29.31
C ARG A 351 -60.85 8.43 30.44
N ASN A 352 -61.73 8.52 31.43
CA ASN A 352 -61.58 9.39 32.59
C ASN A 352 -60.90 8.70 33.78
N GLY A 353 -60.36 7.49 33.61
CA GLY A 353 -59.74 6.70 34.67
C GLY A 353 -60.72 6.03 35.64
N ILE A 354 -62.02 6.02 35.33
CA ILE A 354 -63.03 5.42 36.20
C ILE A 354 -63.02 3.90 36.02
N ALA A 355 -62.61 3.19 37.07
CA ALA A 355 -62.62 1.73 37.15
C ALA A 355 -64.06 1.16 37.13
N GLY A 356 -64.25 0.04 36.43
CA GLY A 356 -65.53 -0.67 36.32
C GLY A 356 -66.62 0.04 35.49
N SER A 357 -66.31 1.18 34.87
CA SER A 357 -67.29 1.94 34.07
C SER A 357 -67.46 1.33 32.67
N PRO A 358 -68.69 0.99 32.22
CA PRO A 358 -68.98 0.54 30.84
C PRO A 358 -69.27 1.70 29.87
N SER A 359 -68.91 2.94 30.24
CA SER A 359 -69.24 4.16 29.50
C SER A 359 -67.99 5.02 29.27
N SER A 360 -67.96 5.76 28.16
CA SER A 360 -66.86 6.68 27.80
C SER A 360 -65.51 5.97 27.56
N HIS A 361 -65.52 4.89 26.78
CA HIS A 361 -64.29 4.24 26.30
C HIS A 361 -63.69 4.94 25.08
N TYR A 362 -62.62 4.38 24.50
CA TYR A 362 -61.76 5.05 23.52
C TYR A 362 -62.28 4.81 22.08
N TYR A 363 -63.26 5.60 21.66
CA TYR A 363 -63.96 5.48 20.36
C TYR A 363 -63.16 5.99 19.16
N VAL A 364 -61.95 5.46 18.99
CA VAL A 364 -60.95 5.98 18.05
C VAL A 364 -61.28 5.82 16.58
N ALA A 365 -62.14 4.89 16.15
CA ALA A 365 -62.44 4.68 14.72
C ALA A 365 -63.74 5.36 14.28
N ALA A 366 -64.73 5.38 15.17
CA ALA A 366 -66.01 6.06 14.98
C ALA A 366 -66.56 6.50 16.33
N SER A 367 -66.98 7.76 16.43
CA SER A 367 -67.61 8.32 17.62
C SER A 367 -68.91 8.99 17.20
N GLY A 368 -70.05 8.35 17.48
CA GLY A 368 -71.38 8.85 17.11
C GLY A 368 -71.61 8.97 15.61
N LYS A 369 -70.91 8.17 14.79
CA LYS A 369 -70.96 8.27 13.33
C LYS A 369 -72.35 7.86 12.83
N ALA A 370 -73.10 8.83 12.33
CA ALA A 370 -74.40 8.60 11.70
C ALA A 370 -74.24 7.86 10.37
N ILE A 371 -75.10 6.88 10.13
CA ILE A 371 -75.25 6.14 8.87
C ILE A 371 -76.73 5.90 8.56
N THR A 372 -77.01 5.65 7.29
CA THR A 372 -78.32 5.32 6.74
C THR A 372 -78.27 3.93 6.08
N THR A 373 -79.42 3.38 5.72
CA THR A 373 -79.48 2.13 4.94
C THR A 373 -78.92 2.26 3.52
N ALA A 374 -78.69 3.48 3.02
CA ALA A 374 -78.13 3.73 1.69
C ALA A 374 -76.60 3.67 1.65
N ASP A 375 -75.93 3.82 2.81
CA ASP A 375 -74.46 3.81 2.90
C ASP A 375 -73.87 2.39 2.76
N GLY A 376 -74.70 1.35 2.87
CA GLY A 376 -74.27 -0.05 2.78
C GLY A 376 -73.25 -0.41 3.86
N TRP A 377 -72.23 -1.19 3.48
CA TRP A 377 -71.12 -1.54 4.37
C TRP A 377 -70.12 -0.40 4.51
N VAL A 378 -70.10 0.23 5.68
CA VAL A 378 -69.21 1.33 6.01
C VAL A 378 -68.02 0.81 6.82
N GLN A 379 -66.82 0.89 6.25
CA GLN A 379 -65.59 0.68 7.01
C GLN A 379 -65.22 1.92 7.82
N VAL A 380 -64.79 1.71 9.06
CA VAL A 380 -64.21 2.74 9.94
C VAL A 380 -62.86 2.26 10.44
N ILE A 381 -61.90 3.18 10.56
CA ILE A 381 -60.52 2.90 10.97
C ILE A 381 -60.09 3.97 11.95
N GLY A 382 -59.47 3.57 13.06
CA GLY A 382 -58.98 4.45 14.12
C GLY A 382 -57.67 3.96 14.70
N PHE A 383 -56.93 4.87 15.32
CA PHE A 383 -55.57 4.61 15.77
C PHE A 383 -55.36 4.95 17.25
N LEU A 384 -54.52 4.18 17.93
CA LEU A 384 -54.10 4.39 19.32
C LEU A 384 -52.58 4.30 19.43
N ASN A 385 -51.94 5.25 20.11
CA ASN A 385 -50.53 5.16 20.47
C ASN A 385 -50.22 6.06 21.67
N GLY A 386 -49.82 5.46 22.79
CA GLY A 386 -49.42 6.15 24.01
C GLY A 386 -50.49 6.21 25.09
N ARG A 387 -50.06 6.62 26.29
CA ARG A 387 -50.92 6.87 27.44
C ARG A 387 -51.00 8.36 27.71
N ALA A 388 -52.16 8.83 28.16
CA ALA A 388 -52.33 10.17 28.70
C ALA A 388 -51.48 10.34 29.97
N GLU A 389 -51.16 11.59 30.30
CA GLU A 389 -50.45 11.92 31.54
C GLU A 389 -51.26 11.47 32.79
N ALA A 390 -50.57 11.28 33.91
CA ALA A 390 -51.21 10.82 35.14
C ALA A 390 -52.31 11.80 35.61
N GLY A 391 -53.55 11.32 35.73
CA GLY A 391 -54.72 12.12 36.07
C GLY A 391 -55.38 12.87 34.89
N ALA A 392 -54.81 12.78 33.67
CA ALA A 392 -55.42 13.32 32.46
C ALA A 392 -56.32 12.28 31.78
N ALA A 393 -57.46 12.73 31.26
CA ALA A 393 -58.34 11.87 30.49
C ALA A 393 -57.72 11.47 29.14
N GLY A 394 -57.89 10.22 28.73
CA GLY A 394 -57.57 9.76 27.38
C GLY A 394 -58.52 10.32 26.31
N SER A 395 -58.14 10.11 25.05
CA SER A 395 -58.71 10.79 23.89
C SER A 395 -60.22 10.61 23.75
N ALA A 396 -60.90 11.71 23.40
CA ALA A 396 -62.23 11.67 22.79
C ALA A 396 -62.06 11.30 21.31
N GLY A 397 -62.82 10.31 20.83
CA GLY A 397 -62.78 9.94 19.41
C GLY A 397 -63.51 10.93 18.49
N PRO A 398 -63.34 10.81 17.16
CA PRO A 398 -62.52 9.80 16.47
C PRO A 398 -61.06 10.24 16.22
N ASN A 399 -60.14 9.27 16.17
CA ASN A 399 -58.69 9.45 15.97
C ASN A 399 -58.26 8.67 14.71
N ASN A 400 -58.65 9.16 13.53
CA ASN A 400 -58.55 8.40 12.28
C ASN A 400 -57.26 8.67 11.47
N ASP A 401 -56.34 9.51 11.96
CA ASP A 401 -55.00 9.69 11.38
C ASP A 401 -53.97 8.90 12.21
N PRO A 402 -53.19 7.98 11.62
CA PRO A 402 -52.12 7.25 12.33
C PRO A 402 -51.04 8.17 12.92
N ARG A 403 -50.91 9.42 12.44
CA ARG A 403 -49.98 10.43 12.98
C ARG A 403 -50.54 11.20 14.18
N ALA A 404 -51.86 11.14 14.41
CA ALA A 404 -52.57 11.79 15.51
C ALA A 404 -53.46 10.78 16.26
N ALA A 405 -52.84 9.62 16.56
CA ALA A 405 -53.47 8.50 17.25
C ALA A 405 -53.97 8.90 18.66
N GLY A 406 -55.02 8.22 19.11
CA GLY A 406 -55.60 8.45 20.45
C GLY A 406 -54.70 7.93 21.58
N LEU A 407 -54.80 8.58 22.73
CA LEU A 407 -54.16 8.19 23.99
C LEU A 407 -55.17 7.43 24.87
N VAL A 408 -54.73 6.32 25.46
CA VAL A 408 -55.51 5.65 26.53
C VAL A 408 -55.20 6.25 27.91
N HIS A 409 -56.04 6.04 28.93
CA HIS A 409 -55.74 6.51 30.30
C HIS A 409 -54.45 5.86 30.86
N ALA A 410 -53.78 6.55 31.78
CA ALA A 410 -52.51 6.12 32.38
C ALA A 410 -52.55 4.71 33.02
N ASP A 411 -53.73 4.24 33.46
CA ASP A 411 -53.92 2.94 34.13
C ASP A 411 -54.18 1.77 33.17
N VAL A 412 -54.40 2.03 31.88
CA VAL A 412 -54.66 0.98 30.88
C VAL A 412 -53.40 0.15 30.65
N ARG A 413 -53.52 -1.17 30.77
CA ARG A 413 -52.46 -2.17 30.51
C ARG A 413 -52.82 -3.13 29.38
N PHE A 414 -54.12 -3.32 29.13
CA PHE A 414 -54.63 -4.11 28.02
C PHE A 414 -55.76 -3.36 27.32
N ILE A 415 -56.03 -3.71 26.06
CA ILE A 415 -57.16 -3.19 25.29
C ILE A 415 -57.95 -4.34 24.68
N ALA A 416 -59.27 -4.16 24.57
CA ALA A 416 -60.16 -5.09 23.88
C ALA A 416 -61.10 -4.31 22.94
N PRO A 417 -61.48 -4.84 21.76
CA PRO A 417 -62.42 -4.18 20.86
C PRO A 417 -63.74 -3.86 21.55
N TYR A 418 -64.29 -2.67 21.29
CA TYR A 418 -65.51 -2.19 21.93
C TYR A 418 -66.40 -1.42 20.95
N VAL A 419 -67.61 -1.92 20.73
CA VAL A 419 -68.52 -1.47 19.67
C VAL A 419 -69.90 -1.18 20.24
N TRP A 420 -70.45 0.00 19.91
CA TRP A 420 -71.83 0.37 20.24
C TRP A 420 -72.62 0.54 18.95
N LEU A 421 -73.77 -0.14 18.86
CA LEU A 421 -74.64 -0.14 17.69
C LEU A 421 -76.01 0.44 18.05
N CYS A 422 -76.67 1.09 17.06
CA CYS A 422 -78.00 1.70 17.19
C CYS A 422 -78.09 2.76 18.32
N TYR A 423 -77.15 3.71 18.34
CA TYR A 423 -77.11 4.82 19.32
C TYR A 423 -77.80 6.07 18.76
N SER A 424 -79.09 6.23 19.04
CA SER A 424 -79.87 7.43 18.73
C SER A 424 -79.97 8.42 19.91
N GLY A 425 -79.00 8.37 20.83
CA GLY A 425 -79.06 9.01 22.15
C GLY A 425 -79.53 8.03 23.23
N ALA A 426 -78.80 7.99 24.36
CA ALA A 426 -79.03 6.99 25.41
C ALA A 426 -80.39 7.20 26.12
N GLY A 427 -81.36 6.32 25.85
CA GLY A 427 -82.63 6.27 26.58
C GLY A 427 -83.89 5.94 25.77
N VAL A 428 -83.79 5.65 24.47
CA VAL A 428 -84.97 5.42 23.61
C VAL A 428 -84.99 4.00 23.05
N THR A 429 -86.18 3.44 22.87
CA THR A 429 -86.45 2.22 22.09
C THR A 429 -86.09 2.42 20.61
N SER A 430 -84.79 2.36 20.29
CA SER A 430 -84.35 2.32 18.90
C SER A 430 -84.87 1.04 18.25
N THR A 431 -85.66 1.20 17.19
CA THR A 431 -86.10 0.08 16.32
C THR A 431 -85.08 -0.22 15.22
N SER A 432 -83.92 0.44 15.26
CA SER A 432 -82.86 0.27 14.27
C SER A 432 -82.21 -1.10 14.36
N VAL A 433 -81.85 -1.65 13.21
CA VAL A 433 -81.09 -2.91 13.12
C VAL A 433 -79.78 -2.62 12.39
N MET A 434 -78.67 -2.79 13.09
CA MET A 434 -77.32 -2.68 12.53
C MET A 434 -76.64 -4.05 12.51
N GLN A 435 -75.77 -4.25 11.53
CA GLN A 435 -74.90 -5.42 11.43
C GLN A 435 -73.45 -4.99 11.42
N VAL A 436 -72.59 -5.78 12.06
CA VAL A 436 -71.13 -5.73 11.92
C VAL A 436 -70.66 -7.05 11.32
N ASP A 437 -69.78 -6.99 10.34
CA ASP A 437 -69.26 -8.16 9.61
C ASP A 437 -67.87 -8.56 10.12
N CYS A 438 -67.00 -7.57 10.36
CA CYS A 438 -65.64 -7.84 10.83
C CYS A 438 -65.14 -6.70 11.72
N VAL A 439 -64.39 -7.06 12.76
CA VAL A 439 -63.61 -6.16 13.61
C VAL A 439 -62.18 -6.66 13.69
N THR A 440 -61.21 -5.77 13.48
CA THR A 440 -59.78 -6.05 13.55
C THR A 440 -59.09 -5.05 14.47
N LEU A 441 -58.13 -5.52 15.26
CA LEU A 441 -57.29 -4.69 16.12
C LEU A 441 -55.86 -5.23 16.06
N GLU A 442 -54.94 -4.46 15.49
CA GLU A 442 -53.59 -4.91 15.16
C GLU A 442 -52.50 -3.90 15.55
N ALA A 443 -51.39 -4.40 16.07
CA ALA A 443 -50.18 -3.61 16.31
C ALA A 443 -49.36 -3.41 15.02
N LEU A 444 -49.11 -2.16 14.66
CA LEU A 444 -48.26 -1.75 13.54
C LEU A 444 -46.86 -1.41 14.06
N LYS A 445 -46.03 -2.45 14.22
CA LYS A 445 -44.62 -2.31 14.64
C LYS A 445 -43.75 -1.73 13.51
N THR A 446 -42.65 -1.07 13.87
CA THR A 446 -41.67 -0.54 12.91
C THR A 446 -40.98 -1.68 12.14
N GLY A 447 -40.91 -1.59 10.81
CA GLY A 447 -40.27 -2.59 9.94
C GLY A 447 -41.23 -3.47 9.14
N VAL A 448 -42.55 -3.35 9.33
CA VAL A 448 -43.57 -4.16 8.64
C VAL A 448 -43.72 -3.86 7.13
N VAL A 449 -43.13 -2.77 6.62
CA VAL A 449 -43.13 -2.44 5.18
C VAL A 449 -41.78 -2.81 4.57
N ASP A 450 -41.61 -4.09 4.27
CA ASP A 450 -40.50 -4.65 3.49
C ASP A 450 -40.93 -4.97 2.04
N SER A 451 -40.04 -5.59 1.25
CA SER A 451 -40.32 -5.97 -0.13
C SER A 451 -41.39 -7.05 -0.31
N VAL A 452 -41.76 -7.79 0.75
CA VAL A 452 -42.85 -8.78 0.72
C VAL A 452 -44.21 -8.09 0.90
N ASN A 453 -44.24 -6.98 1.64
CA ASN A 453 -45.43 -6.20 1.93
C ASN A 453 -45.70 -5.07 0.90
N LEU A 454 -44.79 -4.85 -0.07
CA LEU A 454 -44.93 -3.87 -1.15
C LEU A 454 -45.29 -4.55 -2.48
N VAL A 455 -46.56 -4.44 -2.89
CA VAL A 455 -47.01 -4.89 -4.22
C VAL A 455 -46.42 -3.99 -5.31
N ALA A 456 -46.03 -4.56 -6.46
CA ALA A 456 -45.51 -3.80 -7.60
C ALA A 456 -46.46 -2.66 -8.00
N GLY A 457 -45.95 -1.43 -8.07
CA GLY A 457 -46.74 -0.23 -8.38
C GLY A 457 -47.52 0.39 -7.22
N SER A 458 -47.47 -0.18 -6.00
CA SER A 458 -48.14 0.39 -4.81
C SER A 458 -47.57 1.75 -4.38
N VAL A 459 -46.25 1.95 -4.54
CA VAL A 459 -45.59 3.24 -4.30
C VAL A 459 -45.70 4.11 -5.56
N THR A 460 -46.79 4.86 -5.65
CA THR A 460 -47.03 5.86 -6.71
C THR A 460 -46.53 7.25 -6.30
N THR A 461 -46.52 8.20 -7.23
CA THR A 461 -46.28 9.62 -6.92
C THR A 461 -47.31 10.23 -5.95
N ALA A 462 -48.50 9.64 -5.82
CA ALA A 462 -49.48 10.03 -4.81
C ALA A 462 -49.22 9.40 -3.43
N ALA A 463 -48.48 8.29 -3.38
CA ALA A 463 -48.05 7.66 -2.13
C ALA A 463 -46.80 8.33 -1.51
N LEU A 464 -46.05 9.09 -2.30
CA LEU A 464 -44.90 9.87 -1.88
C LEU A 464 -45.27 11.36 -1.80
N ALA A 465 -45.28 11.93 -0.59
CA ALA A 465 -45.44 13.38 -0.44
C ALA A 465 -44.25 14.13 -1.07
N ALA A 466 -44.44 15.41 -1.42
CA ALA A 466 -43.34 16.28 -1.82
C ALA A 466 -42.21 16.24 -0.77
N ASP A 467 -40.97 16.23 -1.25
CA ASP A 467 -39.74 16.13 -0.45
C ASP A 467 -39.66 14.92 0.52
N SER A 468 -40.53 13.91 0.35
CA SER A 468 -40.54 12.74 1.24
C SER A 468 -39.30 11.85 1.10
N VAL A 469 -38.62 11.86 -0.06
CA VAL A 469 -37.35 11.16 -0.31
C VAL A 469 -36.20 12.17 -0.27
N THR A 470 -35.75 12.50 0.94
CA THR A 470 -34.58 13.36 1.17
C THR A 470 -33.27 12.60 1.00
N ALA A 471 -32.16 13.31 0.75
CA ALA A 471 -30.83 12.70 0.60
C ALA A 471 -30.46 11.73 1.74
N GLY A 472 -30.77 12.06 3.00
CA GLY A 472 -30.51 11.19 4.15
C GLY A 472 -31.35 9.89 4.22
N LYS A 473 -32.33 9.71 3.32
CA LYS A 473 -33.11 8.47 3.15
C LYS A 473 -32.61 7.62 1.97
N VAL A 474 -31.70 8.16 1.16
CA VAL A 474 -31.02 7.45 0.08
C VAL A 474 -29.67 7.02 0.63
N ALA A 475 -29.47 5.71 0.81
CA ALA A 475 -28.18 5.20 1.26
C ALA A 475 -27.09 5.46 0.19
N ALA A 476 -25.82 5.48 0.61
CA ALA A 476 -24.70 5.50 -0.33
C ALA A 476 -24.84 4.34 -1.34
N ASP A 477 -24.54 4.62 -2.61
CA ASP A 477 -24.64 3.69 -3.74
C ASP A 477 -26.03 3.08 -4.01
N ALA A 478 -27.10 3.54 -3.34
CA ALA A 478 -28.46 3.04 -3.53
C ALA A 478 -29.08 3.39 -4.90
N ILE A 479 -28.50 4.35 -5.63
CA ILE A 479 -28.90 4.73 -6.98
C ILE A 479 -27.74 4.42 -7.92
N SER A 480 -27.83 3.30 -8.63
CA SER A 480 -26.87 2.86 -9.64
C SER A 480 -27.43 3.05 -11.06
N ALA A 481 -26.67 2.59 -12.07
CA ALA A 481 -27.14 2.54 -13.45
C ALA A 481 -28.37 1.63 -13.69
N ARG A 482 -28.70 0.74 -12.73
CA ARG A 482 -29.94 -0.07 -12.78
C ARG A 482 -31.18 0.77 -12.50
N GLU A 483 -31.09 1.70 -11.55
CA GLU A 483 -32.19 2.55 -11.09
C GLU A 483 -32.39 3.76 -12.02
N LEU A 484 -31.36 4.16 -12.76
CA LEU A 484 -31.39 5.28 -13.71
C LEU A 484 -31.69 4.80 -15.14
N LYS A 485 -32.94 4.98 -15.58
CA LYS A 485 -33.32 4.75 -16.98
C LYS A 485 -32.68 5.80 -17.90
N ALA A 486 -32.30 5.42 -19.12
CA ALA A 486 -31.84 6.36 -20.14
C ALA A 486 -32.83 7.53 -20.31
N GLY A 487 -32.34 8.77 -20.14
CA GLY A 487 -33.13 9.99 -20.21
C GLY A 487 -33.97 10.32 -18.97
N SER A 488 -33.80 9.61 -17.83
CA SER A 488 -34.52 9.94 -16.58
C SER A 488 -33.91 11.11 -15.80
N VAL A 489 -32.66 11.49 -16.10
CA VAL A 489 -32.01 12.68 -15.59
C VAL A 489 -31.69 13.57 -16.79
N THR A 490 -32.41 14.68 -16.91
CA THR A 490 -32.26 15.69 -17.96
C THR A 490 -31.85 17.03 -17.34
N ALA A 491 -31.84 18.09 -18.14
CA ALA A 491 -31.49 19.44 -17.66
C ALA A 491 -32.47 20.00 -16.62
N SER A 492 -33.73 19.56 -16.57
CA SER A 492 -34.68 19.98 -15.54
C SER A 492 -34.40 19.35 -14.16
N GLU A 493 -33.80 18.16 -14.13
CA GLU A 493 -33.44 17.45 -12.89
C GLU A 493 -32.06 17.88 -12.35
N LEU A 494 -31.28 18.62 -13.15
CA LEU A 494 -29.96 19.14 -12.79
C LEU A 494 -30.01 20.66 -12.60
N SER A 495 -30.32 21.10 -11.38
CA SER A 495 -30.32 22.54 -11.05
C SER A 495 -28.91 23.15 -11.19
N ALA A 496 -28.85 24.45 -11.49
CA ALA A 496 -27.57 25.15 -11.65
C ALA A 496 -26.73 25.06 -10.35
N GLY A 497 -25.51 24.51 -10.47
CA GLY A 497 -24.63 24.29 -9.31
C GLY A 497 -24.91 23.02 -8.50
N SER A 498 -25.84 22.15 -8.91
CA SER A 498 -26.02 20.81 -8.30
C SER A 498 -24.81 19.91 -8.51
N VAL A 499 -24.21 19.97 -9.71
CA VAL A 499 -22.98 19.27 -10.07
C VAL A 499 -21.80 20.23 -9.87
N THR A 500 -21.15 20.14 -8.72
CA THR A 500 -19.95 20.93 -8.35
C THR A 500 -18.66 20.14 -8.55
N THR A 501 -17.50 20.79 -8.47
CA THR A 501 -16.19 20.12 -8.55
C THR A 501 -16.02 18.97 -7.55
N PRO A 502 -16.41 19.11 -6.26
CA PRO A 502 -16.42 17.98 -5.33
C PRO A 502 -17.37 16.84 -5.69
N ALA A 503 -18.45 17.12 -6.43
CA ALA A 503 -19.40 16.11 -6.91
C ALA A 503 -18.90 15.35 -8.16
N ILE A 504 -17.80 15.78 -8.78
CA ILE A 504 -17.14 15.09 -9.90
C ILE A 504 -15.76 14.62 -9.42
N ALA A 505 -15.63 13.34 -9.09
CA ALA A 505 -14.34 12.77 -8.73
C ALA A 505 -13.34 12.87 -9.90
N ALA A 506 -12.08 13.21 -9.61
CA ALA A 506 -11.06 13.44 -10.62
C ALA A 506 -10.91 12.22 -11.56
N GLY A 507 -11.00 12.46 -12.87
CA GLY A 507 -10.89 11.42 -13.90
C GLY A 507 -12.16 10.59 -14.16
N THR A 508 -13.28 10.82 -13.45
CA THR A 508 -14.55 10.09 -13.73
C THR A 508 -15.29 10.58 -14.97
N ILE A 509 -15.18 11.88 -15.30
CA ILE A 509 -15.66 12.44 -16.56
C ILE A 509 -14.45 12.74 -17.45
N THR A 510 -14.19 11.85 -18.40
CA THR A 510 -13.20 12.00 -19.46
C THR A 510 -13.86 12.47 -20.76
N ALA A 511 -13.06 12.92 -21.74
CA ALA A 511 -13.59 13.50 -22.98
C ALA A 511 -14.44 12.53 -23.83
N ASP A 512 -14.26 11.21 -23.69
CA ASP A 512 -15.11 10.18 -24.29
C ASP A 512 -16.45 9.97 -23.56
N LYS A 513 -16.56 10.42 -22.30
CA LYS A 513 -17.81 10.42 -21.51
C LYS A 513 -18.64 11.69 -21.72
N LEU A 514 -18.04 12.72 -22.33
CA LEU A 514 -18.70 13.99 -22.63
C LEU A 514 -18.95 14.10 -24.13
N THR A 515 -20.20 13.86 -24.57
CA THR A 515 -20.61 14.21 -25.93
C THR A 515 -20.64 15.73 -26.06
N ILE A 516 -19.54 16.31 -26.55
CA ILE A 516 -19.48 17.72 -26.93
C ILE A 516 -20.28 17.88 -28.23
N VAL A 517 -21.59 18.06 -28.10
CA VAL A 517 -22.45 18.46 -29.22
C VAL A 517 -21.91 19.79 -29.75
N GLY A 518 -21.57 19.82 -31.04
CA GLY A 518 -20.76 20.88 -31.64
C GLY A 518 -21.35 22.28 -31.50
N SER A 519 -20.48 23.29 -31.66
CA SER A 519 -20.76 24.72 -31.42
C SER A 519 -22.16 25.16 -31.86
N PRO A 520 -22.90 25.90 -31.01
CA PRO A 520 -24.18 26.47 -31.41
C PRO A 520 -24.03 27.39 -32.63
N ASN A 521 -25.15 27.64 -33.31
CA ASN A 521 -25.18 28.58 -34.43
C ASN A 521 -24.75 29.97 -33.95
N VAL A 522 -23.73 30.56 -34.57
CA VAL A 522 -23.27 31.93 -34.24
C VAL A 522 -24.10 33.01 -34.93
N LEU A 523 -25.08 32.63 -35.77
CA LEU A 523 -26.15 33.55 -36.18
C LEU A 523 -27.19 33.67 -35.04
N PRO A 524 -27.47 34.88 -34.53
CA PRO A 524 -28.48 35.09 -33.50
C PRO A 524 -29.92 34.95 -34.04
N ASP A 525 -30.08 34.98 -35.36
CA ASP A 525 -31.37 34.87 -36.05
C ASP A 525 -31.22 34.01 -37.32
N PRO A 526 -31.20 32.67 -37.19
CA PRO A 526 -30.94 31.74 -38.29
C PRO A 526 -31.99 31.72 -39.40
N SER A 527 -33.26 31.94 -39.06
CA SER A 527 -34.40 31.95 -40.00
C SER A 527 -34.80 33.35 -40.44
N PHE A 528 -34.07 34.38 -40.00
CA PHE A 528 -34.31 35.79 -40.37
C PHE A 528 -35.72 36.28 -40.01
N GLU A 529 -36.30 35.79 -38.91
CA GLU A 529 -37.65 36.13 -38.44
C GLU A 529 -37.66 37.31 -37.46
N GLY A 530 -36.59 37.47 -36.70
CA GLY A 530 -36.49 38.43 -35.62
C GLY A 530 -35.77 39.74 -36.00
N ALA A 531 -35.31 40.43 -34.96
CA ALA A 531 -34.57 41.68 -35.10
C ALA A 531 -33.20 41.51 -35.82
N GLY A 532 -32.66 40.28 -35.88
CA GLY A 532 -31.39 40.01 -36.56
C GLY A 532 -31.53 40.04 -38.08
N GLY A 533 -32.52 39.32 -38.61
CA GLY A 533 -32.89 39.35 -40.03
C GLY A 533 -33.31 40.74 -40.48
N ALA A 534 -34.14 41.42 -39.69
CA ALA A 534 -34.51 42.82 -39.92
C ALA A 534 -33.28 43.74 -40.00
N ALA A 535 -32.31 43.60 -39.09
CA ALA A 535 -31.09 44.40 -39.09
C ALA A 535 -30.14 44.07 -40.25
N ILE A 536 -30.08 42.82 -40.71
CA ILE A 536 -29.31 42.43 -41.90
C ILE A 536 -29.93 43.04 -43.15
N ALA A 537 -31.26 42.95 -43.30
CA ALA A 537 -31.99 43.59 -44.40
C ALA A 537 -31.77 45.12 -44.42
N ALA A 538 -31.98 45.79 -43.28
CA ALA A 538 -31.84 47.25 -43.17
C ALA A 538 -30.45 47.80 -43.52
N ARG A 539 -29.38 46.98 -43.44
CA ARG A 539 -28.01 47.38 -43.82
C ARG A 539 -27.79 47.47 -45.33
N TYR A 540 -28.64 46.83 -46.15
CA TYR A 540 -28.42 46.71 -47.60
C TYR A 540 -29.69 47.12 -48.36
N THR A 541 -29.63 48.24 -49.08
CA THR A 541 -30.78 48.86 -49.77
C THR A 541 -31.46 48.00 -50.84
N TYR A 542 -30.83 46.89 -51.24
CA TYR A 542 -31.35 45.90 -52.20
C TYR A 542 -31.79 44.57 -51.54
N THR A 543 -31.85 44.53 -50.21
CA THR A 543 -32.22 43.37 -49.41
C THR A 543 -33.40 43.73 -48.52
N VAL A 544 -34.41 42.87 -48.44
CA VAL A 544 -35.56 43.05 -47.56
C VAL A 544 -35.84 41.77 -46.77
N GLN A 545 -36.38 41.92 -45.56
CA GLN A 545 -36.95 40.80 -44.82
C GLN A 545 -38.35 40.55 -45.38
N ASP A 546 -38.57 39.37 -45.95
CA ASP A 546 -39.87 38.98 -46.51
C ASP A 546 -40.66 38.20 -45.45
N LEU A 547 -41.58 38.88 -44.76
CA LEU A 547 -42.40 38.34 -43.67
C LEU A 547 -43.60 37.50 -44.14
N ALA A 548 -43.64 37.13 -45.43
CA ALA A 548 -44.71 36.32 -46.01
C ALA A 548 -44.18 35.08 -46.75
N PHE A 549 -42.85 34.86 -46.77
CA PHE A 549 -42.21 33.83 -47.56
C PHE A 549 -40.99 33.25 -46.81
N GLY A 550 -41.01 31.94 -46.54
CA GLY A 550 -39.95 31.22 -45.81
C GLY A 550 -40.01 29.71 -46.06
N ASN A 551 -38.99 28.97 -45.62
CA ASN A 551 -38.85 27.52 -45.80
C ASN A 551 -39.17 26.76 -44.50
N GLY A 552 -40.46 26.70 -44.16
CA GLY A 552 -40.94 26.18 -42.87
C GLY A 552 -40.92 27.23 -41.75
N SER A 553 -40.45 28.43 -42.04
CA SER A 553 -40.48 29.65 -41.22
C SER A 553 -41.50 30.66 -41.77
N PRO A 554 -41.96 31.63 -40.97
CA PRO A 554 -42.79 32.74 -41.43
C PRO A 554 -42.04 33.84 -42.20
N ALA A 555 -40.71 33.82 -42.27
CA ALA A 555 -39.92 34.88 -42.94
C ALA A 555 -38.65 34.37 -43.61
N SER A 556 -38.07 35.17 -44.50
CA SER A 556 -36.73 34.92 -45.05
C SER A 556 -36.03 36.20 -45.53
N LEU A 557 -34.73 36.10 -45.82
CA LEU A 557 -33.92 37.21 -46.31
C LEU A 557 -33.94 37.27 -47.84
N LYS A 558 -34.66 38.24 -48.41
CA LYS A 558 -34.81 38.44 -49.86
C LYS A 558 -33.75 39.40 -50.40
N ILE A 559 -32.96 38.97 -51.38
CA ILE A 559 -32.08 39.81 -52.19
C ILE A 559 -32.74 40.04 -53.56
N ASP A 560 -33.07 41.30 -53.88
CA ASP A 560 -33.60 41.67 -55.20
C ASP A 560 -32.46 41.78 -56.23
N ALA A 561 -32.48 40.90 -57.23
CA ALA A 561 -31.44 40.78 -58.25
C ALA A 561 -31.68 41.67 -59.48
N ALA A 562 -32.86 42.28 -59.62
CA ALA A 562 -33.23 43.14 -60.74
C ALA A 562 -32.26 44.32 -60.94
N SER A 563 -31.70 44.49 -62.14
CA SER A 563 -30.71 45.54 -62.45
C SER A 563 -30.59 45.75 -63.97
N ALA A 564 -30.33 46.99 -64.41
CA ALA A 564 -30.11 47.31 -65.82
C ALA A 564 -28.81 46.70 -66.39
N THR A 565 -27.84 46.39 -65.52
CA THR A 565 -26.58 45.70 -65.83
C THR A 565 -26.34 44.58 -64.82
N ALA A 566 -25.53 43.57 -65.16
CA ALA A 566 -25.25 42.46 -64.25
C ALA A 566 -24.53 42.95 -62.98
N VAL A 567 -25.17 42.80 -61.81
CA VAL A 567 -24.66 43.29 -60.51
C VAL A 567 -24.70 42.18 -59.48
N THR A 568 -23.57 41.97 -58.80
CA THR A 568 -23.48 41.10 -57.63
C THR A 568 -24.03 41.79 -56.40
N ARG A 569 -24.90 41.08 -55.66
CA ARG A 569 -25.51 41.56 -54.41
C ARG A 569 -25.31 40.53 -53.31
N ALA A 570 -24.76 40.96 -52.19
CA ALA A 570 -24.46 40.11 -51.05
C ALA A 570 -25.01 40.71 -49.76
N ALA A 571 -25.50 39.87 -48.86
CA ALA A 571 -25.85 40.23 -47.50
C ALA A 571 -24.85 39.60 -46.52
N GLU A 572 -24.36 40.39 -45.57
CA GLU A 572 -23.48 39.91 -44.50
C GLU A 572 -24.29 39.38 -43.33
N LEU A 573 -24.07 38.11 -43.00
CA LEU A 573 -24.79 37.42 -41.93
C LEU A 573 -24.10 37.62 -40.58
N THR A 574 -22.77 37.45 -40.53
CA THR A 574 -21.97 37.65 -39.31
C THR A 574 -20.48 37.81 -39.64
N LEU A 575 -19.72 38.28 -38.65
CA LEU A 575 -18.26 38.40 -38.68
C LEU A 575 -17.68 37.58 -37.53
N LEU A 576 -16.75 36.68 -37.82
CA LEU A 576 -16.10 35.83 -36.83
C LEU A 576 -14.61 36.17 -36.73
N PRO A 577 -14.03 36.31 -35.53
CA PRO A 577 -12.59 36.22 -35.36
C PRO A 577 -12.15 34.78 -35.65
N VAL A 578 -11.04 34.62 -36.37
CA VAL A 578 -10.48 33.30 -36.72
C VAL A 578 -8.95 33.36 -36.66
N LEU A 579 -8.33 32.19 -36.52
CA LEU A 579 -6.91 31.97 -36.76
C LEU A 579 -6.72 31.20 -38.08
N PRO A 580 -5.52 31.25 -38.70
CA PRO A 580 -5.19 30.40 -39.83
C PRO A 580 -5.42 28.92 -39.52
N GLY A 581 -6.15 28.22 -40.39
CA GLY A 581 -6.52 26.81 -40.19
C GLY A 581 -7.85 26.59 -39.44
N ASP A 582 -8.46 27.61 -38.83
CA ASP A 582 -9.79 27.48 -38.23
C ASP A 582 -10.83 27.08 -39.28
N GLN A 583 -11.77 26.22 -38.89
CA GLN A 583 -12.83 25.74 -39.76
C GLN A 583 -14.20 26.32 -39.38
N VAL A 584 -14.95 26.76 -40.37
CA VAL A 584 -16.31 27.29 -40.20
C VAL A 584 -17.25 26.46 -41.07
N TYR A 585 -18.24 25.83 -40.45
CA TYR A 585 -19.36 25.21 -41.15
C TYR A 585 -20.36 26.30 -41.54
N VAL A 586 -20.72 26.34 -42.82
CA VAL A 586 -21.70 27.28 -43.39
C VAL A 586 -22.76 26.49 -44.16
N ALA A 587 -24.02 26.83 -43.97
CA ALA A 587 -25.13 26.33 -44.76
C ALA A 587 -26.30 27.33 -44.75
N THR A 588 -27.12 27.37 -45.79
CA THR A 588 -28.43 28.05 -45.79
C THR A 588 -29.28 27.47 -46.92
N ASP A 589 -30.59 27.50 -46.73
CA ASP A 589 -31.55 27.26 -47.80
C ASP A 589 -31.65 28.50 -48.67
N TYR A 590 -31.85 28.30 -49.98
CA TYR A 590 -32.04 29.37 -50.94
C TYR A 590 -33.17 29.04 -51.92
N TYR A 591 -33.89 30.06 -52.37
CA TYR A 591 -34.95 29.97 -53.37
C TYR A 591 -34.72 31.03 -54.45
N PRO A 592 -34.39 30.66 -55.70
CA PRO A 592 -34.40 31.60 -56.82
C PRO A 592 -35.84 31.75 -57.34
N SER A 593 -36.32 32.99 -57.51
CA SER A 593 -37.57 33.24 -58.25
C SER A 593 -37.53 32.61 -59.65
N ALA A 594 -38.70 32.24 -60.19
CA ALA A 594 -38.82 31.74 -61.57
C ALA A 594 -38.21 32.70 -62.61
N THR A 595 -38.27 34.01 -62.34
CA THR A 595 -37.72 35.09 -63.15
C THR A 595 -36.27 35.47 -62.82
N TRP A 596 -35.60 34.76 -61.90
CA TRP A 596 -34.22 35.07 -61.52
C TRP A 596 -33.26 34.86 -62.70
N VAL A 597 -32.41 35.85 -62.95
CA VAL A 597 -31.34 35.79 -63.94
C VAL A 597 -30.07 36.31 -63.27
N GLY A 598 -29.12 35.41 -63.03
CA GLY A 598 -27.79 35.68 -62.50
C GLY A 598 -26.85 34.51 -62.80
N THR A 599 -25.58 34.62 -62.41
CA THR A 599 -24.52 33.67 -62.79
C THR A 599 -24.23 32.60 -61.73
N GLU A 600 -24.49 32.91 -60.45
CA GLU A 600 -24.22 32.03 -59.32
C GLU A 600 -25.06 32.46 -58.11
N ILE A 601 -25.54 31.51 -57.31
CA ILE A 601 -26.02 31.75 -55.96
C ILE A 601 -25.03 31.06 -55.01
N ASN A 602 -24.54 31.77 -53.99
CA ASN A 602 -23.58 31.20 -53.05
C ASN A 602 -23.80 31.69 -51.61
N ALA A 603 -23.29 30.94 -50.65
CA ALA A 603 -22.80 31.52 -49.41
C ALA A 603 -21.29 31.33 -49.34
N HIS A 604 -20.61 32.28 -48.70
CA HIS A 604 -19.16 32.27 -48.63
C HIS A 604 -18.65 32.89 -47.35
N VAL A 605 -17.40 32.59 -47.04
CA VAL A 605 -16.61 33.35 -46.06
C VAL A 605 -15.55 34.13 -46.81
N ARG A 606 -15.59 35.46 -46.66
CA ARG A 606 -14.56 36.40 -47.11
C ARG A 606 -13.53 36.48 -45.99
N TRP A 607 -12.31 36.00 -46.26
CA TRP A 607 -11.23 35.98 -45.29
C TRP A 607 -10.46 37.29 -45.34
N GLU A 608 -10.21 37.89 -44.19
CA GLU A 608 -9.63 39.22 -44.04
C GLU A 608 -8.44 39.21 -43.06
N LYS A 609 -7.41 40.00 -43.38
CA LYS A 609 -6.34 40.37 -42.43
C LYS A 609 -6.89 41.35 -41.38
N ALA A 610 -6.13 41.60 -40.33
CA ALA A 610 -6.50 42.55 -39.26
C ALA A 610 -6.70 44.00 -39.75
N ASP A 611 -6.17 44.36 -40.91
CA ASP A 611 -6.35 45.67 -41.57
C ASP A 611 -7.56 45.72 -42.53
N GLY A 612 -8.33 44.63 -42.66
CA GLY A 612 -9.46 44.50 -43.58
C GLY A 612 -9.09 44.10 -45.02
N THR A 613 -7.80 43.86 -45.32
CA THR A 613 -7.36 43.35 -46.62
C THR A 613 -7.92 41.96 -46.88
N VAL A 614 -8.54 41.77 -48.05
CA VAL A 614 -9.10 40.47 -48.44
C VAL A 614 -8.00 39.51 -48.86
N LEU A 615 -8.05 38.29 -48.32
CA LEU A 615 -7.15 37.19 -48.66
C LEU A 615 -7.75 36.31 -49.75
N SER A 616 -8.95 35.76 -49.50
CA SER A 616 -9.66 34.88 -50.43
C SER A 616 -11.14 34.75 -50.05
N TYR A 617 -11.88 34.02 -50.89
CA TYR A 617 -13.29 33.69 -50.67
C TYR A 617 -13.45 32.17 -50.72
N SER A 618 -13.91 31.56 -49.63
CA SER A 618 -14.30 30.14 -49.63
C SER A 618 -15.80 30.05 -49.85
N LYS A 619 -16.22 29.59 -51.04
CA LYS A 619 -17.61 29.58 -51.50
C LYS A 619 -18.25 28.19 -51.43
N LEU A 620 -19.52 28.16 -51.05
CA LEU A 620 -20.48 27.08 -51.29
C LEU A 620 -21.49 27.60 -52.30
N ALA A 621 -21.44 27.12 -53.55
CA ALA A 621 -22.05 27.79 -54.69
C ALA A 621 -22.86 26.85 -55.59
N ASN A 622 -23.88 27.39 -56.26
CA ASN A 622 -24.58 26.75 -57.36
C ASN A 622 -24.68 27.72 -58.56
N THR A 623 -24.13 27.31 -59.70
CA THR A 623 -24.13 28.07 -60.97
C THR A 623 -25.32 27.72 -61.87
N ALA A 624 -26.08 26.67 -61.55
CA ALA A 624 -27.30 26.27 -62.27
C ALA A 624 -28.44 25.91 -61.29
N PRO A 625 -28.91 26.87 -60.46
CA PRO A 625 -29.93 26.61 -59.46
C PRO A 625 -31.31 26.34 -60.06
N ALA A 626 -32.02 25.36 -59.49
CA ALA A 626 -33.41 25.09 -59.81
C ALA A 626 -34.29 26.26 -59.36
N LYS A 627 -34.92 26.95 -60.31
CA LYS A 627 -35.75 28.13 -60.05
C LYS A 627 -37.15 27.72 -59.62
N GLY A 628 -37.76 28.48 -58.71
CA GLY A 628 -39.11 28.21 -58.21
C GLY A 628 -39.19 27.13 -57.12
N ALA A 629 -38.04 26.66 -56.61
CA ALA A 629 -37.96 25.64 -55.56
C ALA A 629 -36.88 26.00 -54.52
N TRP A 630 -37.08 25.55 -53.28
CA TRP A 630 -36.07 25.64 -52.23
C TRP A 630 -34.99 24.56 -52.42
N ALA A 631 -33.73 24.94 -52.23
CA ALA A 631 -32.59 24.04 -52.19
C ALA A 631 -31.61 24.48 -51.09
N ARG A 632 -30.69 23.60 -50.67
CA ARG A 632 -29.69 23.90 -49.64
C ARG A 632 -28.29 23.68 -50.18
N PHE A 633 -27.35 24.56 -49.84
CA PHE A 633 -25.92 24.25 -49.87
C PHE A 633 -25.39 24.21 -48.43
N ALA A 634 -24.44 23.33 -48.17
CA ALA A 634 -23.89 23.09 -46.85
C ALA A 634 -22.46 22.53 -46.95
N GLY A 635 -21.55 23.01 -46.11
CA GLY A 635 -20.17 22.54 -46.09
C GLY A 635 -19.28 23.29 -45.12
N THR A 636 -18.06 22.79 -44.94
CA THR A 636 -17.04 23.42 -44.10
C THR A 636 -16.03 24.16 -44.96
N VAL A 637 -15.64 25.35 -44.54
CA VAL A 637 -14.58 26.16 -45.15
C VAL A 637 -13.47 26.43 -44.13
N THR A 638 -12.22 26.48 -44.60
CA THR A 638 -11.03 26.66 -43.75
C THR A 638 -10.42 28.04 -43.96
N ALA A 639 -10.05 28.71 -42.87
CA ALA A 639 -9.35 29.99 -42.87
C ALA A 639 -7.93 29.84 -43.48
N PRO A 640 -7.54 30.65 -44.48
CA PRO A 640 -6.22 30.59 -45.09
C PRO A 640 -5.14 31.17 -44.15
N ALA A 641 -3.87 31.04 -44.57
CA ALA A 641 -2.75 31.75 -43.94
C ALA A 641 -3.04 33.26 -43.82
N ASP A 642 -2.56 33.87 -42.73
CA ASP A 642 -2.77 35.28 -42.33
C ASP A 642 -4.23 35.72 -42.07
N ALA A 643 -5.23 34.83 -42.14
CA ALA A 643 -6.61 35.19 -41.81
C ALA A 643 -6.76 35.48 -40.32
N VAL A 644 -7.35 36.63 -39.99
CA VAL A 644 -7.67 37.05 -38.62
C VAL A 644 -9.19 37.20 -38.44
N GLN A 645 -9.93 37.42 -39.53
CA GLN A 645 -11.39 37.51 -39.54
C GLN A 645 -12.01 36.76 -40.72
N GLY A 646 -13.15 36.13 -40.48
CA GLY A 646 -13.98 35.47 -41.48
C GLY A 646 -15.37 36.11 -41.53
N ARG A 647 -15.69 36.77 -42.65
CA ARG A 647 -16.93 37.51 -42.86
C ARG A 647 -17.90 36.66 -43.69
N VAL A 648 -18.97 36.19 -43.06
CA VAL A 648 -19.90 35.21 -43.64
C VAL A 648 -21.03 35.91 -44.38
N ARG A 649 -21.29 35.50 -45.62
CA ARG A 649 -22.20 36.18 -46.56
C ARG A 649 -23.03 35.21 -47.37
N VAL A 650 -24.19 35.68 -47.82
CA VAL A 650 -25.02 35.07 -48.88
C VAL A 650 -25.09 36.02 -50.07
N GLU A 651 -25.11 35.50 -51.29
CA GLU A 651 -24.89 36.28 -52.51
C GLU A 651 -25.66 35.77 -53.72
N SER A 652 -26.21 36.71 -54.48
CA SER A 652 -26.67 36.53 -55.87
C SER A 652 -25.66 37.22 -56.79
N LEU A 653 -24.80 36.44 -57.45
CA LEU A 653 -23.75 36.91 -58.35
C LEU A 653 -24.33 37.30 -59.72
N GLY A 654 -23.91 38.45 -60.26
CA GLY A 654 -24.21 38.84 -61.64
C GLY A 654 -25.71 39.00 -61.98
N GLY A 655 -26.54 39.37 -61.01
CA GLY A 655 -27.99 39.47 -61.15
C GLY A 655 -28.45 40.59 -62.09
N THR A 656 -29.44 40.31 -62.94
CA THR A 656 -30.13 41.29 -63.81
C THR A 656 -31.66 41.26 -63.66
N ALA A 657 -32.26 40.15 -63.24
CA ALA A 657 -33.71 40.02 -63.05
C ALA A 657 -34.08 39.11 -61.88
N GLY A 658 -35.30 39.26 -61.37
CA GLY A 658 -35.87 38.47 -60.27
C GLY A 658 -35.24 38.74 -58.90
N ALA A 659 -35.43 37.80 -57.97
CA ALA A 659 -34.91 37.81 -56.61
C ALA A 659 -34.47 36.41 -56.15
N VAL A 660 -33.71 36.35 -55.06
CA VAL A 660 -33.34 35.13 -54.31
C VAL A 660 -33.69 35.33 -52.83
N TRP A 661 -34.36 34.36 -52.21
CA TRP A 661 -34.59 34.33 -50.77
C TRP A 661 -33.61 33.34 -50.10
N PHE A 662 -33.19 33.65 -48.88
CA PHE A 662 -32.30 32.81 -48.06
C PHE A 662 -32.90 32.57 -46.67
N ASP A 663 -32.78 31.35 -46.16
CA ASP A 663 -33.40 30.91 -44.92
C ASP A 663 -32.61 29.80 -44.21
N ASN A 664 -32.95 29.46 -42.97
CA ASN A 664 -32.36 28.38 -42.16
C ASN A 664 -30.82 28.37 -42.18
N ALA A 665 -30.24 29.55 -42.04
CA ALA A 665 -28.81 29.78 -42.13
C ALA A 665 -28.09 29.25 -40.89
N ALA A 666 -27.12 28.36 -41.09
CA ALA A 666 -26.27 27.80 -40.07
C ALA A 666 -24.82 28.24 -40.31
N VAL A 667 -24.26 28.95 -39.33
CA VAL A 667 -22.83 29.27 -39.26
C VAL A 667 -22.33 28.73 -37.93
N ARG A 668 -21.30 27.90 -37.94
CA ARG A 668 -20.76 27.27 -36.71
C ARG A 668 -19.24 27.18 -36.80
N PRO A 669 -18.47 27.67 -35.81
CA PRO A 669 -17.07 27.30 -35.66
C PRO A 669 -16.98 25.79 -35.45
N VAL A 670 -16.26 25.09 -36.31
CA VAL A 670 -15.98 23.67 -36.15
C VAL A 670 -14.88 23.55 -35.11
N VAL A 671 -15.20 22.95 -33.96
CA VAL A 671 -14.16 22.61 -32.97
C VAL A 671 -13.28 21.53 -33.60
N PRO A 672 -11.98 21.78 -33.84
CA PRO A 672 -11.09 20.75 -34.36
C PRO A 672 -10.94 19.63 -33.32
N GLY A 673 -10.48 18.45 -33.73
CA GLY A 673 -10.25 17.32 -32.82
C GLY A 673 -9.24 17.61 -31.69
N VAL A 674 -8.51 18.73 -31.78
CA VAL A 674 -7.65 19.28 -30.74
C VAL A 674 -8.40 20.39 -29.99
N GLN A 675 -8.87 20.09 -28.78
CA GLN A 675 -9.68 21.02 -27.96
C GLN A 675 -8.87 22.20 -27.39
N ILE A 676 -7.55 22.06 -27.29
CA ILE A 676 -6.61 23.10 -26.85
C ILE A 676 -5.57 23.26 -27.95
N ALA A 677 -5.77 24.21 -28.86
CA ALA A 677 -4.84 24.48 -29.95
C ALA A 677 -3.45 24.93 -29.45
N ASP A 678 -2.43 24.86 -30.29
CA ASP A 678 -1.10 25.36 -29.94
C ASP A 678 -1.16 26.84 -29.55
N GLY A 679 -0.53 27.19 -28.42
CA GLY A 679 -0.58 28.54 -27.86
C GLY A 679 -1.94 28.94 -27.25
N ALA A 680 -2.96 28.08 -27.25
CA ALA A 680 -4.28 28.42 -26.70
C ALA A 680 -4.26 28.70 -25.19
N ILE A 681 -3.26 28.22 -24.43
CA ILE A 681 -3.02 28.58 -23.03
C ILE A 681 -2.13 29.82 -22.96
N THR A 682 -2.74 31.00 -23.07
CA THR A 682 -2.08 32.30 -22.90
C THR A 682 -2.02 32.72 -21.43
N ALA A 683 -1.12 33.64 -21.06
CA ALA A 683 -0.93 34.08 -19.68
C ALA A 683 -2.23 34.50 -18.95
N PRO A 684 -3.20 35.23 -19.55
CA PRO A 684 -4.47 35.56 -18.90
C PRO A 684 -5.38 34.35 -18.59
N LYS A 685 -5.15 33.20 -19.23
CA LYS A 685 -5.87 31.95 -18.96
C LYS A 685 -5.24 31.12 -17.85
N ILE A 686 -4.09 31.56 -17.32
CA ILE A 686 -3.44 30.99 -16.14
C ILE A 686 -3.60 32.01 -15.01
N LEU A 687 -4.41 31.69 -13.99
CA LEU A 687 -4.54 32.56 -12.82
C LEU A 687 -3.19 32.72 -12.11
N ALA A 688 -2.95 33.84 -11.45
CA ALA A 688 -1.74 34.02 -10.63
C ALA A 688 -1.69 32.93 -9.55
N GLY A 689 -0.57 32.18 -9.48
CA GLY A 689 -0.44 31.02 -8.60
C GLY A 689 -1.24 29.78 -9.01
N ALA A 690 -1.84 29.73 -10.21
CA ALA A 690 -2.57 28.54 -10.65
C ALA A 690 -1.67 27.32 -10.88
N ILE A 691 -0.42 27.53 -11.27
CA ILE A 691 0.61 26.48 -11.40
C ILE A 691 1.50 26.48 -10.16
N THR A 692 1.23 25.58 -9.25
CA THR A 692 1.98 25.33 -8.00
C THR A 692 2.90 24.11 -8.15
N THR A 693 3.82 23.90 -7.21
CA THR A 693 4.83 22.83 -7.28
C THR A 693 4.24 21.42 -7.30
N ASP A 694 3.10 21.20 -6.65
CA ASP A 694 2.33 19.94 -6.67
C ASP A 694 1.69 19.65 -8.04
N LYS A 695 1.48 20.68 -8.87
CA LYS A 695 0.92 20.56 -10.23
C LYS A 695 1.98 20.38 -11.31
N LEU A 696 3.25 20.34 -10.92
CA LEU A 696 4.39 20.05 -11.78
C LEU A 696 5.02 18.73 -11.34
N ALA A 697 5.00 17.71 -12.20
CA ALA A 697 5.71 16.48 -11.92
C ALA A 697 7.22 16.76 -11.77
N ALA A 698 7.90 16.01 -10.89
CA ALA A 698 9.35 16.17 -10.69
C ALA A 698 10.10 16.05 -12.03
N LEU A 699 11.06 16.94 -12.26
CA LEU A 699 11.85 17.05 -13.50
C LEU A 699 11.03 17.32 -14.79
N SER A 700 9.74 17.65 -14.70
CA SER A 700 8.90 17.93 -15.88
C SER A 700 9.35 19.13 -16.70
N ILE A 701 9.99 20.12 -16.07
CA ILE A 701 10.62 21.28 -16.71
C ILE A 701 12.14 21.01 -16.83
N THR A 702 12.54 20.47 -17.98
CA THR A 702 13.96 20.23 -18.33
C THR A 702 14.58 21.46 -18.97
N ALA A 703 15.92 21.51 -19.06
CA ALA A 703 16.64 22.61 -19.71
C ALA A 703 16.18 22.84 -21.17
N GLU A 704 15.88 21.77 -21.91
CA GLU A 704 15.38 21.83 -23.30
C GLU A 704 14.01 22.50 -23.42
N LYS A 705 13.19 22.47 -22.36
CA LYS A 705 11.88 23.13 -22.31
C LYS A 705 11.96 24.61 -21.91
N ILE A 706 13.16 25.08 -21.56
CA ILE A 706 13.43 26.49 -21.25
C ILE A 706 14.22 27.06 -22.44
N ALA A 707 13.62 27.98 -23.20
CA ALA A 707 14.32 28.63 -24.29
C ALA A 707 15.60 29.35 -23.79
N ALA A 708 16.64 29.40 -24.62
CA ALA A 708 17.89 30.05 -24.25
C ALA A 708 17.64 31.50 -23.81
N LEU A 709 18.27 31.91 -22.70
CA LEU A 709 18.08 33.22 -22.05
C LEU A 709 16.65 33.52 -21.55
N ALA A 710 15.73 32.54 -21.52
CA ALA A 710 14.36 32.77 -21.03
C ALA A 710 14.29 33.15 -19.54
N ILE A 711 15.26 32.70 -18.73
CA ILE A 711 15.43 33.11 -17.32
C ILE A 711 16.44 34.25 -17.25
N THR A 712 15.93 35.47 -17.20
CA THR A 712 16.67 36.72 -17.03
C THR A 712 16.77 37.11 -15.55
N THR A 713 17.66 38.06 -15.20
CA THR A 713 17.93 38.43 -13.80
C THR A 713 16.73 39.00 -13.06
N ASP A 714 15.81 39.68 -13.75
CA ASP A 714 14.53 40.17 -13.24
C ASP A 714 13.52 39.05 -12.93
N LYS A 715 13.70 37.87 -13.51
CA LYS A 715 12.88 36.67 -13.24
C LYS A 715 13.41 35.82 -12.09
N LEU A 716 14.56 36.19 -11.51
CA LEU A 716 15.13 35.58 -10.31
C LEU A 716 14.93 36.53 -9.13
N ALA A 717 14.36 36.04 -8.04
CA ALA A 717 14.28 36.83 -6.82
C ALA A 717 15.69 37.08 -6.25
N ALA A 718 15.90 38.23 -5.60
CA ALA A 718 17.18 38.53 -4.97
C ALA A 718 17.58 37.41 -3.99
N LEU A 719 18.84 36.98 -4.07
CA LEU A 719 19.40 35.86 -3.29
C LEU A 719 18.74 34.49 -3.52
N SER A 720 17.91 34.29 -4.56
CA SER A 720 17.24 33.00 -4.79
C SER A 720 18.19 31.86 -5.15
N ILE A 721 19.35 32.18 -5.72
CA ILE A 721 20.43 31.23 -6.02
C ILE A 721 21.41 31.22 -4.85
N THR A 722 21.28 30.19 -4.01
CA THR A 722 22.09 29.95 -2.81
C THR A 722 23.16 28.88 -3.08
N ALA A 723 24.18 28.77 -2.23
CA ALA A 723 25.34 27.90 -2.48
C ALA A 723 24.99 26.41 -2.62
N ASP A 724 23.95 25.96 -1.92
CA ASP A 724 23.35 24.62 -2.00
C ASP A 724 22.59 24.35 -3.32
N LYS A 725 22.18 25.41 -4.04
CA LYS A 725 21.54 25.32 -5.36
C LYS A 725 22.53 25.31 -6.52
N LEU A 726 23.83 25.48 -6.24
CA LEU A 726 24.90 25.38 -7.22
C LEU A 726 25.64 24.06 -7.00
N ALA A 727 25.77 23.25 -8.06
CA ALA A 727 26.61 22.07 -7.99
C ALA A 727 28.08 22.47 -7.76
N VAL A 728 28.82 21.64 -7.02
CA VAL A 728 30.25 21.87 -6.76
C VAL A 728 30.99 22.05 -8.09
N ASN A 729 31.83 23.08 -8.18
CA ASN A 729 32.58 23.48 -9.39
C ASN A 729 31.72 23.90 -10.61
N SER A 730 30.40 24.10 -10.49
CA SER A 730 29.55 24.54 -11.61
C SER A 730 29.83 25.99 -12.06
N VAL A 731 30.33 26.84 -11.16
CA VAL A 731 30.80 28.20 -11.49
C VAL A 731 32.29 28.11 -11.81
N THR A 732 32.62 27.95 -13.08
CA THR A 732 33.99 27.94 -13.61
C THR A 732 34.44 29.35 -14.00
N ALA A 733 35.72 29.50 -14.36
CA ALA A 733 36.27 30.79 -14.78
C ALA A 733 35.55 31.42 -16.00
N THR A 734 34.93 30.63 -16.88
CA THR A 734 34.15 31.16 -18.02
C THR A 734 32.75 31.64 -17.62
N ASN A 735 32.25 31.23 -16.46
CA ASN A 735 30.99 31.72 -15.89
C ASN A 735 31.16 33.07 -15.18
N ILE A 736 32.39 33.51 -14.94
CA ILE A 736 32.73 34.76 -14.24
C ILE A 736 33.30 35.75 -15.25
N ALA A 737 32.60 36.84 -15.51
CA ALA A 737 33.12 37.89 -16.38
C ALA A 737 34.38 38.54 -15.77
N ALA A 738 35.30 39.00 -16.61
CA ALA A 738 36.52 39.66 -16.17
C ALA A 738 36.19 40.88 -15.28
N GLY A 739 36.72 40.90 -14.05
CA GLY A 739 36.45 41.95 -13.07
C GLY A 739 35.15 41.79 -12.26
N ALA A 740 34.32 40.77 -12.50
CA ALA A 740 33.04 40.60 -11.81
C ALA A 740 33.15 40.26 -10.31
N ILE A 741 34.33 39.87 -9.81
CA ILE A 741 34.57 39.63 -8.39
C ILE A 741 35.33 40.82 -7.80
N GLU A 742 34.58 41.76 -7.24
CA GLU A 742 35.11 42.89 -6.47
C GLU A 742 35.42 42.46 -5.02
N ALA A 743 36.16 43.31 -4.28
CA ALA A 743 36.48 43.04 -2.87
C ALA A 743 35.22 42.90 -1.99
N THR A 744 34.12 43.55 -2.35
CA THR A 744 32.79 43.43 -1.70
C THR A 744 32.13 42.06 -1.90
N HIS A 745 32.47 41.34 -2.98
CA HIS A 745 31.95 40.00 -3.26
C HIS A 745 32.69 38.91 -2.47
N ILE A 746 33.82 39.24 -1.82
CA ILE A 746 34.63 38.33 -1.01
C ILE A 746 34.45 38.69 0.47
N LYS A 747 33.83 37.80 1.26
CA LYS A 747 33.76 37.98 2.71
C LYS A 747 35.18 38.03 3.32
N ALA A 748 35.40 38.93 4.28
CA ALA A 748 36.67 39.00 5.01
C ALA A 748 37.07 37.62 5.57
N GLY A 749 38.30 37.18 5.24
CA GLY A 749 38.83 35.87 5.62
C GLY A 749 38.36 34.67 4.79
N ALA A 750 37.56 34.86 3.72
CA ALA A 750 37.10 33.75 2.88
C ALA A 750 38.20 33.08 2.06
N ILE A 751 39.24 33.82 1.67
CA ILE A 751 40.43 33.27 1.01
C ILE A 751 41.49 33.01 2.08
N THR A 752 41.60 31.75 2.50
CA THR A 752 42.62 31.27 3.44
C THR A 752 43.88 30.80 2.71
N THR A 753 44.97 30.57 3.44
CA THR A 753 46.20 29.99 2.88
C THR A 753 45.99 28.61 2.25
N SER A 754 45.04 27.81 2.74
CA SER A 754 44.64 26.53 2.15
C SER A 754 43.79 26.66 0.89
N ALA A 755 43.17 27.82 0.65
CA ALA A 755 42.41 28.10 -0.57
C ALA A 755 43.30 28.65 -1.71
N LEU A 756 44.58 28.93 -1.43
CA LEU A 756 45.57 29.37 -2.40
C LEU A 756 46.49 28.19 -2.72
N ALA A 757 46.50 27.77 -4.00
CA ALA A 757 47.52 26.84 -4.49
C ALA A 757 48.92 27.47 -4.40
N ALA A 758 49.96 26.63 -4.46
CA ALA A 758 51.33 27.10 -4.68
C ALA A 758 51.35 28.03 -5.91
N ASP A 759 52.05 29.16 -5.77
CA ASP A 759 52.16 30.23 -6.75
C ASP A 759 50.82 30.91 -7.18
N ALA A 760 49.69 30.68 -6.51
CA ALA A 760 48.39 31.27 -6.90
C ALA A 760 48.38 32.81 -6.98
N ILE A 761 49.30 33.49 -6.29
CA ILE A 761 49.54 34.93 -6.44
C ILE A 761 50.76 35.15 -7.34
N THR A 762 50.57 34.95 -8.66
CA THR A 762 51.59 35.21 -9.70
C THR A 762 51.72 36.70 -10.07
N GLY A 763 50.85 37.55 -9.53
CA GLY A 763 50.87 38.99 -9.76
C GLY A 763 52.20 39.60 -9.28
N LYS A 764 52.96 40.18 -10.21
CA LYS A 764 54.32 40.73 -10.04
C LYS A 764 54.47 41.82 -8.96
N THR A 765 53.37 42.24 -8.31
CA THR A 765 53.34 43.28 -7.28
C THR A 765 52.08 43.13 -6.42
N ILE A 766 52.22 43.05 -5.10
CA ILE A 766 51.12 43.30 -4.15
C ILE A 766 50.99 44.83 -4.04
N THR A 767 50.09 45.44 -4.82
CA THR A 767 49.96 46.90 -4.95
C THR A 767 49.12 47.58 -3.86
N GLY A 768 48.68 46.85 -2.83
CA GLY A 768 47.82 47.38 -1.77
C GLY A 768 48.16 46.83 -0.39
N GLY A 769 48.99 47.57 0.36
CA GLY A 769 49.23 47.32 1.78
C GLY A 769 50.53 46.58 2.11
N ALA A 770 51.04 46.83 3.32
CA ALA A 770 52.17 46.08 3.87
C ALA A 770 51.81 44.61 4.08
N ILE A 771 52.79 43.72 3.94
CA ILE A 771 52.69 42.36 4.49
C ILE A 771 52.76 42.49 6.02
N ASN A 772 51.61 42.70 6.65
CA ASN A 772 51.50 42.97 8.09
C ASN A 772 51.53 41.70 8.96
N GLY A 773 51.83 40.54 8.37
CA GLY A 773 52.01 39.29 9.10
C GLY A 773 53.06 39.48 10.18
N ALA A 774 52.68 39.25 11.44
CA ALA A 774 53.53 39.50 12.61
C ALA A 774 54.88 38.77 12.54
N THR A 775 54.96 37.70 11.75
CA THR A 775 56.20 36.99 11.45
C THR A 775 56.22 36.54 9.98
N VAL A 776 57.28 36.86 9.24
CA VAL A 776 57.60 36.20 7.96
C VAL A 776 58.49 35.00 8.27
N THR A 777 57.88 33.91 8.74
CA THR A 777 58.58 32.65 9.04
C THR A 777 58.87 31.83 7.79
N GLY A 778 60.15 31.47 7.58
CA GLY A 778 60.54 30.35 6.70
C GLY A 778 60.96 30.69 5.27
N GLY A 779 61.28 31.95 4.94
CA GLY A 779 61.67 32.34 3.58
C GLY A 779 62.84 33.33 3.51
N VAL A 780 63.65 33.20 2.45
CA VAL A 780 64.69 34.18 2.10
C VAL A 780 64.04 35.37 1.41
N LEU A 781 64.10 36.56 2.02
CA LEU A 781 63.54 37.78 1.42
C LEU A 781 64.55 38.37 0.43
N ARG A 782 64.24 38.41 -0.87
CA ARG A 782 65.15 38.92 -1.93
C ARG A 782 64.51 40.07 -2.70
N THR A 783 65.23 41.17 -2.89
CA THR A 783 64.71 42.33 -3.67
C THR A 783 64.78 42.13 -5.19
N ALA A 784 65.63 41.23 -5.67
CA ALA A 784 65.72 40.82 -7.07
C ALA A 784 66.32 39.40 -7.21
N ALA A 785 66.13 38.78 -8.37
CA ALA A 785 66.67 37.43 -8.66
C ALA A 785 68.20 37.43 -8.80
N SER A 786 68.75 38.39 -9.54
CA SER A 786 70.18 38.57 -9.83
C SER A 786 70.56 40.07 -9.81
N GLY A 787 71.82 40.40 -10.08
CA GLY A 787 72.32 41.78 -10.04
C GLY A 787 72.37 42.36 -8.63
N GLN A 788 72.31 43.69 -8.53
CA GLN A 788 72.31 44.41 -7.25
C GLN A 788 71.03 44.08 -6.47
N ARG A 789 71.16 43.56 -5.25
CA ARG A 789 70.02 43.12 -4.42
C ARG A 789 70.35 43.04 -2.95
N VAL A 790 69.34 43.21 -2.11
CA VAL A 790 69.38 42.85 -0.69
C VAL A 790 68.71 41.49 -0.51
N VAL A 791 69.30 40.66 0.33
CA VAL A 791 68.85 39.31 0.65
C VAL A 791 68.87 39.13 2.17
N ILE A 792 67.72 38.93 2.79
CA ILE A 792 67.60 38.63 4.22
C ILE A 792 67.42 37.12 4.37
N GLU A 793 68.36 36.48 5.07
CA GLU A 793 68.33 35.07 5.42
C GLU A 793 68.24 34.96 6.95
N PRO A 794 67.13 34.46 7.52
CA PRO A 794 66.93 34.45 8.97
C PRO A 794 67.84 33.46 9.72
N GLY A 795 68.57 32.59 9.02
CA GLY A 795 69.38 31.52 9.60
C GLY A 795 68.55 30.27 9.92
N GLY A 796 69.18 29.10 9.82
CA GLY A 796 68.65 27.82 10.32
C GLY A 796 69.18 27.53 11.73
N SER A 797 68.85 26.35 12.29
CA SER A 797 69.32 25.98 13.64
C SER A 797 70.85 25.95 13.78
N ASN A 798 71.58 25.79 12.67
CA ASN A 798 73.03 25.73 12.60
C ASN A 798 73.62 26.78 11.61
N GLU A 799 72.81 27.70 11.09
CA GLU A 799 73.23 28.71 10.10
C GLU A 799 72.98 30.12 10.62
N VAL A 800 73.97 30.99 10.44
CA VAL A 800 73.97 32.32 11.02
C VAL A 800 73.05 33.26 10.22
N GLY A 801 72.12 33.92 10.92
CA GLY A 801 71.25 34.94 10.32
C GLY A 801 72.08 36.06 9.68
N SER A 802 71.72 36.44 8.44
CA SER A 802 72.46 37.45 7.67
C SER A 802 71.58 38.32 6.78
N VAL A 803 71.98 39.58 6.63
CA VAL A 803 71.51 40.48 5.59
C VAL A 803 72.64 40.67 4.58
N LYS A 804 72.49 40.10 3.39
CA LYS A 804 73.48 40.14 2.32
C LYS A 804 73.16 41.24 1.33
N PHE A 805 74.15 42.07 1.04
CA PHE A 805 74.14 43.16 0.08
C PHE A 805 75.01 42.75 -1.11
N TYR A 806 74.35 42.35 -2.20
CA TYR A 806 75.03 42.09 -3.46
C TYR A 806 75.19 43.41 -4.21
N SER A 807 76.43 43.75 -4.56
CA SER A 807 76.75 44.91 -5.41
C SER A 807 76.27 44.71 -6.84
N GLY A 808 76.16 43.46 -7.30
CA GLY A 808 75.86 43.15 -8.69
C GLY A 808 77.05 43.27 -9.64
N SER A 809 78.27 43.46 -9.11
CA SER A 809 79.50 43.45 -9.91
C SER A 809 79.73 42.07 -10.56
N ALA A 810 80.19 42.07 -11.81
CA ALA A 810 80.58 40.84 -12.52
C ALA A 810 81.79 40.12 -11.88
N THR A 811 82.53 40.79 -11.00
CA THR A 811 83.67 40.23 -10.25
C THR A 811 83.35 39.91 -8.78
N GLU A 812 82.10 40.05 -8.33
CA GLU A 812 81.69 39.77 -6.94
C GLU A 812 81.79 38.27 -6.62
N GLY A 813 82.79 37.89 -5.81
CA GLY A 813 82.99 36.53 -5.31
C GLY A 813 82.16 36.23 -4.06
N ALA A 814 81.88 37.26 -3.24
CA ALA A 814 80.96 37.16 -2.11
C ALA A 814 80.28 38.52 -1.86
N PRO A 815 78.98 38.55 -1.48
CA PRO A 815 78.29 39.79 -1.14
C PRO A 815 78.86 40.41 0.14
N GLY A 816 78.65 41.71 0.32
CA GLY A 816 78.78 42.32 1.64
C GLY A 816 77.70 41.78 2.57
N GLN A 817 77.97 41.62 3.87
CA GLN A 817 77.03 40.98 4.80
C GLN A 817 77.00 41.67 6.15
N VAL A 818 75.81 41.88 6.69
CA VAL A 818 75.60 42.04 8.13
C VAL A 818 75.27 40.65 8.66
N VAL A 819 76.11 40.14 9.55
CA VAL A 819 76.01 38.77 10.09
C VAL A 819 75.90 38.84 11.61
N THR A 820 74.88 38.21 12.19
CA THR A 820 74.63 38.18 13.63
C THR A 820 74.89 36.77 14.18
N ASN A 821 76.03 36.55 14.81
CA ASN A 821 76.46 35.22 15.27
C ASN A 821 76.41 35.12 16.80
N ILE A 822 76.25 33.91 17.32
CA ILE A 822 76.49 33.60 18.73
C ILE A 822 77.67 32.63 18.78
N ALA A 823 78.84 33.12 19.19
CA ALA A 823 80.02 32.29 19.37
C ALA A 823 80.03 31.69 20.78
N LEU A 824 80.20 30.37 20.89
CA LEU A 824 80.51 29.73 22.17
C LEU A 824 81.99 29.93 22.48
N TRP A 825 82.28 30.70 23.51
CA TRP A 825 83.63 30.89 24.04
C TRP A 825 83.75 30.17 25.37
N SER A 826 84.89 29.57 25.63
CA SER A 826 85.18 28.90 26.90
C SER A 826 86.59 29.17 27.38
N ASP A 827 86.73 29.25 28.70
CA ASP A 827 88.01 29.21 29.40
C ASP A 827 87.90 28.32 30.66
N ALA A 828 88.88 28.39 31.55
CA ALA A 828 88.90 27.62 32.80
C ALA A 828 87.76 27.98 33.79
N SER A 829 86.99 29.05 33.55
CA SER A 829 85.87 29.52 34.37
C SER A 829 84.49 29.13 33.83
N GLY A 830 84.38 28.62 32.59
CA GLY A 830 83.14 28.10 32.03
C GLY A 830 83.04 28.26 30.50
N SER A 831 81.86 27.93 29.96
CA SER A 831 81.45 28.23 28.58
C SER A 831 80.31 29.22 28.58
N TRP A 832 80.29 30.15 27.62
CA TRP A 832 79.21 31.13 27.47
C TRP A 832 79.01 31.55 26.01
N GLU A 833 77.83 32.08 25.76
CA GLU A 833 77.41 32.64 24.48
C GLU A 833 77.87 34.09 24.35
N VAL A 834 78.60 34.40 23.26
CA VAL A 834 79.03 35.76 22.89
C VAL A 834 78.28 36.17 21.62
N PRO A 835 77.20 36.97 21.72
CA PRO A 835 76.51 37.50 20.55
C PRO A 835 77.38 38.57 19.89
N SER A 836 77.67 38.43 18.60
CA SER A 836 78.51 39.37 17.84
C SER A 836 77.85 39.80 16.54
N VAL A 837 78.19 41.02 16.09
CA VAL A 837 77.75 41.55 14.80
C VAL A 837 78.98 41.81 13.94
N SER A 838 78.97 41.23 12.75
CA SER A 838 80.02 41.42 11.73
C SER A 838 79.45 42.20 10.55
N LEU A 839 80.12 43.29 10.19
CA LEU A 839 79.92 44.00 8.93
C LEU A 839 81.06 43.62 7.99
N LEU A 840 80.76 42.80 6.99
CA LEU A 840 81.71 42.34 5.97
C LEU A 840 81.50 43.13 4.67
N GLY A 841 82.58 43.67 4.10
CA GLY A 841 82.56 44.26 2.76
C GLY A 841 82.36 43.20 1.65
N PRO A 842 81.86 43.59 0.46
CA PRO A 842 81.82 42.70 -0.70
C PRO A 842 83.24 42.28 -1.11
N GLN A 843 83.41 41.01 -1.51
CA GLN A 843 84.71 40.49 -1.94
C GLN A 843 84.76 40.33 -3.47
N ALA A 844 85.90 40.68 -4.07
CA ALA A 844 86.19 40.36 -5.46
C ALA A 844 86.68 38.90 -5.59
N SER A 845 86.32 38.23 -6.69
CA SER A 845 86.78 36.88 -6.99
C SER A 845 88.30 36.80 -7.07
N GLY A 846 88.90 35.84 -6.37
CA GLY A 846 90.35 35.69 -6.25
C GLY A 846 91.04 36.57 -5.18
N SER A 847 90.29 37.40 -4.44
CA SER A 847 90.83 38.18 -3.32
C SER A 847 90.55 37.51 -1.98
N GLU A 848 91.60 37.15 -1.23
CA GLU A 848 91.48 36.74 0.18
C GLU A 848 91.22 37.92 1.12
N GLN A 849 91.27 39.17 0.63
CA GLN A 849 91.13 40.34 1.47
C GLN A 849 89.70 40.50 1.98
N ARG A 850 89.58 40.58 3.31
CA ARG A 850 88.37 40.93 4.05
C ARG A 850 88.58 42.27 4.73
N THR A 851 87.80 43.25 4.33
CA THR A 851 87.61 44.51 5.04
C THR A 851 86.30 44.44 5.81
N GLY A 852 86.32 44.86 7.07
CA GLY A 852 85.13 44.79 7.90
C GLY A 852 85.25 45.48 9.24
N LEU A 853 84.09 45.61 9.88
CA LEU A 853 83.97 46.03 11.27
C LEU A 853 83.39 44.86 12.06
N TYR A 854 84.10 44.44 13.11
CA TYR A 854 83.64 43.43 14.05
C TYR A 854 83.35 44.07 15.40
N LEU A 855 82.12 43.86 15.90
CA LEU A 855 81.65 44.34 17.18
C LEU A 855 81.28 43.13 18.05
N ALA A 856 81.99 42.95 19.16
CA ALA A 856 81.70 41.91 20.13
C ALA A 856 81.69 42.49 21.57
N PRO A 857 80.59 42.28 22.32
CA PRO A 857 80.54 42.59 23.74
C PRO A 857 81.15 41.45 24.57
N ARG A 858 82.03 41.83 25.50
CA ARG A 858 82.50 41.05 26.68
C ARG A 858 83.33 39.79 26.40
N VAL A 859 84.56 39.81 26.93
CA VAL A 859 85.31 38.61 27.31
C VAL A 859 85.36 38.56 28.85
N PRO A 860 84.90 37.49 29.53
CA PRO A 860 85.17 37.30 30.95
C PRO A 860 86.66 37.45 31.26
N GLY A 861 86.98 38.15 32.36
CA GLY A 861 88.37 38.51 32.70
C GLY A 861 88.90 39.80 32.05
N LYS A 862 88.27 40.34 30.99
CA LYS A 862 88.56 41.70 30.44
C LYS A 862 87.28 42.40 29.97
N MET A 863 86.68 43.19 30.85
CA MET A 863 85.35 43.78 30.64
C MET A 863 85.41 45.15 29.95
N GLY A 864 85.25 45.11 28.63
CA GLY A 864 85.03 46.26 27.75
C GLY A 864 84.56 45.77 26.36
N ALA A 865 83.79 46.58 25.64
CA ALA A 865 83.37 46.25 24.27
C ALA A 865 84.54 46.46 23.30
N GLY A 866 84.89 45.42 22.53
CA GLY A 866 85.96 45.49 21.52
C GLY A 866 85.42 46.06 20.22
N PHE A 867 85.91 47.24 19.83
CA PHE A 867 85.79 47.77 18.48
C PHE A 867 87.08 47.42 17.73
N ASN A 868 86.97 46.55 16.71
CA ASN A 868 88.09 46.13 15.89
C ASN A 868 87.83 46.48 14.42
N LEU A 869 88.60 47.42 13.88
CA LEU A 869 88.74 47.61 12.43
C LEU A 869 89.89 46.74 11.93
N TYR A 870 89.66 46.02 10.83
CA TYR A 870 90.68 45.21 10.16
C TYR A 870 90.52 45.27 8.65
N ALA A 871 91.67 45.30 7.98
CA ALA A 871 91.85 44.84 6.61
C ALA A 871 92.81 43.64 6.71
N ASN A 872 92.38 42.46 6.27
CA ASN A 872 93.09 41.21 6.54
C ASN A 872 93.05 40.26 5.33
N GLU A 873 94.11 39.49 5.12
CA GLU A 873 94.12 38.29 4.28
C GLU A 873 93.73 37.06 5.12
N ALA A 874 93.20 36.00 4.51
CA ALA A 874 92.57 34.89 5.26
C ALA A 874 93.51 34.18 6.27
N SER A 875 94.82 34.33 6.11
CA SER A 875 95.88 33.79 6.98
C SER A 875 96.15 34.61 8.26
N GLY A 876 95.69 35.86 8.37
CA GLY A 876 95.87 36.68 9.58
C GLY A 876 97.24 37.31 9.78
N VAL A 877 98.09 37.37 8.74
CA VAL A 877 99.54 37.65 8.87
C VAL A 877 99.93 39.12 8.61
N GLY A 878 99.07 39.91 7.95
CA GLY A 878 99.28 41.36 7.75
C GLY A 878 98.03 42.12 8.16
N VAL A 879 98.07 42.85 9.28
CA VAL A 879 96.90 43.57 9.79
C VAL A 879 97.30 44.91 10.40
N ALA A 880 96.65 45.97 9.93
CA ALA A 880 96.49 47.20 10.69
C ALA A 880 95.23 47.04 11.56
N GLN A 881 95.40 47.02 12.89
CA GLN A 881 94.30 46.92 13.84
C GLN A 881 94.23 48.18 14.71
N ILE A 882 93.02 48.69 14.86
CA ILE A 882 92.67 49.64 15.93
C ILE A 882 91.86 48.85 16.94
N ASN A 883 92.45 48.59 18.11
CA ASN A 883 91.81 47.86 19.19
C ASN A 883 91.52 48.83 20.35
N ALA A 884 90.24 49.06 20.64
CA ALA A 884 89.81 49.89 21.75
C ALA A 884 89.28 49.04 22.92
N TYR A 885 89.80 49.27 24.13
CA TYR A 885 89.39 48.59 25.35
C TYR A 885 88.96 49.61 26.41
N ALA A 886 87.71 49.54 26.87
CA ALA A 886 87.25 50.26 28.06
C ALA A 886 87.54 49.44 29.34
N ALA A 887 87.74 50.10 30.48
CA ALA A 887 87.92 49.44 31.78
C ALA A 887 86.90 49.93 32.82
N GLU A 888 86.16 49.01 33.43
CA GLU A 888 85.07 49.33 34.38
C GLU A 888 85.50 49.45 35.84
N SER A 889 86.67 48.93 36.24
CA SER A 889 87.27 49.20 37.56
C SER A 889 88.80 49.27 37.49
N SER A 890 89.38 50.22 38.23
CA SER A 890 90.65 50.84 37.86
C SER A 890 91.90 50.21 38.50
N ALA A 891 92.50 49.25 37.79
CA ALA A 891 93.91 48.88 38.00
C ALA A 891 94.78 49.05 36.74
N VAL A 892 94.21 48.93 35.53
CA VAL A 892 94.97 48.95 34.25
C VAL A 892 94.48 50.05 33.28
N GLY A 893 93.27 50.58 33.49
CA GLY A 893 92.72 51.70 32.71
C GLY A 893 92.23 51.32 31.30
N SER A 894 91.42 52.20 30.72
CA SER A 894 91.04 52.10 29.30
C SER A 894 92.27 52.30 28.42
N SER A 895 92.32 51.64 27.26
CA SER A 895 93.43 51.77 26.32
C SER A 895 93.00 51.68 24.86
N LEU A 896 93.58 52.54 24.03
CA LEU A 896 93.51 52.49 22.58
C LEU A 896 94.87 52.01 22.05
N GLU A 897 94.87 50.93 21.29
CA GLU A 897 96.09 50.38 20.68
C GLU A 897 95.99 50.44 19.16
N LEU A 898 96.97 51.12 18.57
CA LEU A 898 97.25 51.11 17.14
C LEU A 898 98.39 50.11 16.91
N SER A 899 98.08 48.99 16.27
CA SER A 899 99.08 47.97 15.91
C SER A 899 99.17 47.84 14.39
N VAL A 900 100.39 47.94 13.87
CA VAL A 900 100.71 47.60 12.47
C VAL A 900 101.70 46.46 12.48
N ARG A 901 101.41 45.42 11.70
CA ARG A 901 102.32 44.29 11.45
C ARG A 901 102.48 44.10 9.95
N ASP A 902 103.71 44.22 9.48
CA ASP A 902 104.09 43.85 8.12
C ASP A 902 104.37 42.34 8.07
N ALA A 903 103.72 41.63 7.14
CA ALA A 903 104.02 40.22 6.88
C ALA A 903 105.48 40.09 6.38
N PRO A 904 106.31 39.16 6.91
CA PRO A 904 105.95 37.80 7.33
C PRO A 904 106.13 37.52 8.85
N PRO A 905 105.91 36.27 9.32
CA PRO A 905 106.14 35.88 10.72
C PRO A 905 107.59 36.15 11.17
N GLY A 906 107.76 37.07 12.13
CA GLY A 906 109.06 37.49 12.68
C GLY A 906 109.36 38.98 12.51
N SER A 907 108.60 39.71 11.70
CA SER A 907 108.72 41.18 11.59
C SER A 907 108.44 41.88 12.92
N ALA A 908 109.18 42.96 13.19
CA ALA A 908 109.00 43.77 14.40
C ALA A 908 107.62 44.45 14.39
N ALA A 909 106.78 44.15 15.38
CA ALA A 909 105.50 44.83 15.55
C ALA A 909 105.72 46.24 16.12
N ALA A 910 105.34 47.26 15.37
CA ALA A 910 105.22 48.62 15.89
C ALA A 910 103.83 48.77 16.52
N SER A 911 103.79 48.96 17.83
CA SER A 911 102.55 49.33 18.54
C SER A 911 102.70 50.66 19.26
N VAL A 912 101.66 51.47 19.13
CA VAL A 912 101.46 52.70 19.89
C VAL A 912 100.22 52.49 20.73
N ARG A 913 100.41 52.34 22.04
CA ARG A 913 99.32 52.10 23.00
C ARG A 913 99.17 53.30 23.91
N LEU A 914 98.02 53.97 23.80
CA LEU A 914 97.60 55.01 24.71
C LEU A 914 96.77 54.35 25.82
N THR A 915 97.19 54.49 27.07
CA THR A 915 96.42 54.10 28.27
C THR A 915 95.97 55.36 29.01
N SER A 916 95.10 55.22 30.01
CA SER A 916 94.81 56.32 30.95
C SER A 916 96.02 56.77 31.79
N SER A 917 97.16 56.08 31.70
CA SER A 917 98.40 56.35 32.43
C SER A 917 99.57 56.81 31.55
N GLY A 918 99.42 56.88 30.22
CA GLY A 918 100.42 57.45 29.32
C GLY A 918 100.45 56.84 27.92
N LEU A 919 101.49 57.20 27.18
CA LEU A 919 101.79 56.67 25.84
C LEU A 919 102.95 55.67 25.93
N THR A 920 102.71 54.42 25.53
CA THR A 920 103.75 53.40 25.41
C THR A 920 104.01 53.11 23.94
N VAL A 921 105.29 53.18 23.54
CA VAL A 921 105.77 52.81 22.20
C VAL A 921 106.76 51.65 22.36
N THR A 922 106.58 50.59 21.58
CA THR A 922 107.45 49.40 21.63
C THR A 922 108.19 49.24 20.30
N GLY A 923 109.52 49.37 20.31
CA GLY A 923 110.36 49.32 19.10
C GLY A 923 111.64 50.16 19.21
N VAL A 924 112.45 50.20 18.15
CA VAL A 924 113.69 51.02 18.08
C VAL A 924 113.45 52.28 17.26
N LEU A 925 113.75 53.45 17.84
CA LEU A 925 114.02 54.68 17.08
C LEU A 925 115.52 54.96 17.08
N LYS A 926 116.09 55.26 15.90
CA LYS A 926 117.38 55.94 15.78
C LYS A 926 117.15 57.45 15.67
N ALA A 927 118.05 58.24 16.26
CA ALA A 927 118.07 59.70 16.13
C ALA A 927 119.48 60.16 15.71
N ASP A 928 119.57 61.06 14.73
CA ASP A 928 120.80 61.37 13.98
C ASP A 928 121.80 62.32 14.69
N SER A 929 121.67 62.47 16.01
CA SER A 929 122.41 63.47 16.82
C SER A 929 123.41 62.88 17.82
N MET A 930 123.81 61.60 17.71
CA MET A 930 124.77 60.97 18.64
C MET A 930 125.69 59.92 18.00
N ALA A 931 126.94 59.81 18.47
CA ALA A 931 127.91 58.78 18.04
C ALA A 931 128.91 58.40 19.16
N THR A 932 129.54 57.22 19.05
CA THR A 932 130.49 56.66 20.03
C THR A 932 131.67 55.94 19.36
N GLY A 933 132.78 55.73 20.09
CA GLY A 933 133.94 54.98 19.60
C GLY A 933 135.15 54.91 20.55
N ARG A 934 136.30 54.46 20.05
CA ARG A 934 137.56 54.26 20.80
C ARG A 934 138.78 54.61 19.91
N VAL A 935 139.87 55.10 20.51
CA VAL A 935 141.15 55.40 19.83
C VAL A 935 142.36 55.15 20.74
N SER A 936 143.56 54.96 20.20
CA SER A 936 144.80 54.71 20.98
C SER A 936 145.85 55.81 20.76
N ILE A 937 146.54 56.23 21.82
CA ILE A 937 147.49 57.37 21.81
C ILE A 937 148.79 57.00 22.54
N THR A 938 149.94 57.27 21.93
CA THR A 938 151.29 56.98 22.46
C THR A 938 152.11 58.26 22.61
N PRO A 939 152.44 58.72 23.84
CA PRO A 939 153.20 59.96 24.01
C PRO A 939 154.65 59.84 23.53
N SER A 940 155.14 60.86 22.82
CA SER A 940 156.50 60.90 22.26
C SER A 940 157.59 61.15 23.33
N ALA A 941 157.22 61.82 24.42
CA ALA A 941 158.07 62.04 25.59
C ALA A 941 157.22 62.05 26.87
N ALA A 942 157.85 61.78 28.02
CA ALA A 942 157.22 61.88 29.33
C ALA A 942 156.71 63.31 29.59
N ASN A 943 155.57 63.42 30.27
CA ASN A 943 154.84 64.64 30.62
C ASN A 943 154.48 65.57 29.43
N THR A 944 154.51 65.06 28.20
CA THR A 944 154.19 65.84 27.00
C THR A 944 152.78 65.51 26.49
N PRO A 945 151.85 66.48 26.42
CA PRO A 945 150.51 66.25 25.88
C PRO A 945 150.58 65.83 24.40
N THR A 946 149.97 64.70 24.07
CA THR A 946 150.02 64.11 22.73
C THR A 946 148.61 63.96 22.14
N PRO A 947 148.33 64.51 20.93
CA PRO A 947 147.01 64.47 20.31
C PRO A 947 146.79 63.26 19.40
N VAL A 948 145.53 62.82 19.27
CA VAL A 948 145.00 62.08 18.11
C VAL A 948 143.63 62.62 17.74
N SER A 949 143.39 62.83 16.44
CA SER A 949 142.09 63.29 15.91
C SER A 949 141.19 62.11 15.52
N VAL A 950 139.94 62.17 15.97
CA VAL A 950 138.81 61.37 15.51
C VAL A 950 138.13 62.15 14.39
N THR A 951 137.95 61.52 13.22
CA THR A 951 137.37 62.17 12.01
C THR A 951 136.41 61.22 11.30
N GLY A 952 135.49 61.78 10.50
CA GLY A 952 134.54 61.01 9.70
C GLY A 952 133.17 60.83 10.35
N LEU A 953 132.82 61.69 11.30
CA LEU A 953 131.48 61.73 11.91
C LEU A 953 130.51 62.53 11.02
N ASN A 954 129.20 62.36 11.21
CA ASN A 954 128.16 63.12 10.52
C ASN A 954 126.97 63.36 11.45
N LEU A 955 127.12 64.29 12.39
CA LEU A 955 126.17 64.51 13.49
C LEU A 955 125.29 65.75 13.25
N GLN A 956 123.98 65.57 13.38
CA GLN A 956 122.99 66.66 13.28
C GLN A 956 122.93 67.46 14.60
N GLY A 957 123.40 68.71 14.59
CA GLY A 957 123.29 69.66 15.70
C GLY A 957 124.26 70.84 15.55
N SER A 958 124.36 71.70 16.56
CA SER A 958 125.24 72.89 16.53
C SER A 958 126.26 72.94 17.67
N ASN A 959 125.90 72.39 18.84
CA ASN A 959 126.79 72.24 19.98
C ASN A 959 127.14 70.76 20.16
N PHE A 960 128.44 70.44 20.13
CA PHE A 960 128.95 69.07 20.22
C PHE A 960 129.63 68.86 21.57
N ARG A 961 128.99 68.09 22.46
CA ARG A 961 129.58 67.70 23.74
C ARG A 961 130.22 66.33 23.60
N VAL A 962 131.54 66.30 23.65
CA VAL A 962 132.33 65.07 23.64
C VAL A 962 132.76 64.75 25.07
N VAL A 963 132.56 63.51 25.50
CA VAL A 963 133.19 62.95 26.70
C VAL A 963 134.17 61.88 26.24
N ALA A 964 135.43 61.98 26.68
CA ALA A 964 136.47 61.00 26.39
C ALA A 964 137.17 60.57 27.67
N THR A 965 137.34 59.26 27.84
CA THR A 965 137.82 58.64 29.09
C THR A 965 138.95 57.66 28.77
N PRO A 966 140.14 57.81 29.39
CA PRO A 966 141.25 56.87 29.17
C PRO A 966 140.93 55.52 29.82
N SER A 967 141.25 54.45 29.11
CA SER A 967 141.19 53.08 29.60
C SER A 967 142.60 52.66 30.03
N THR A 968 142.84 52.62 31.35
CA THR A 968 144.11 52.19 31.96
C THR A 968 143.87 51.15 33.05
N SER A 969 144.77 50.18 33.15
CA SER A 969 144.76 49.15 34.20
C SER A 969 145.25 49.63 35.58
N VAL A 970 145.85 50.82 35.67
CA VAL A 970 146.32 51.42 36.94
C VAL A 970 145.81 52.87 37.03
N PRO A 971 144.94 53.20 38.00
CA PRO A 971 144.42 54.56 38.18
C PRO A 971 145.48 55.57 38.65
N GLY A 972 145.40 56.81 38.15
CA GLY A 972 145.85 58.02 38.83
C GLY A 972 147.35 58.37 38.84
N THR A 973 148.28 57.45 38.57
CA THR A 973 149.73 57.74 38.69
C THR A 973 150.49 57.89 37.37
N ALA A 974 149.91 57.45 36.25
CA ALA A 974 150.61 57.38 34.96
C ALA A 974 149.98 58.21 33.82
N VAL A 975 148.66 58.48 33.87
CA VAL A 975 147.99 59.49 33.01
C VAL A 975 147.73 60.71 33.88
N THR A 976 148.28 61.86 33.50
CA THR A 976 148.17 63.12 34.24
C THR A 976 147.13 64.07 33.68
N GLY A 977 146.60 63.81 32.48
CA GLY A 977 145.47 64.54 31.94
C GLY A 977 144.93 63.96 30.64
N VAL A 978 143.62 64.06 30.45
CA VAL A 978 142.94 63.81 29.17
C VAL A 978 142.03 64.99 28.88
N GLY A 979 142.07 65.48 27.65
CA GLY A 979 141.23 66.60 27.20
C GLY A 979 140.71 66.35 25.79
N VAL A 980 139.60 67.00 25.44
CA VAL A 980 139.07 67.00 24.08
C VAL A 980 138.95 68.45 23.62
N THR A 981 139.30 68.69 22.35
CA THR A 981 139.25 70.00 21.71
C THR A 981 138.65 69.88 20.31
N ASN A 982 138.20 70.99 19.73
CA ASN A 982 137.73 71.09 18.35
C ASN A 982 136.54 70.15 18.04
N ALA A 983 135.59 70.05 18.98
CA ALA A 983 134.38 69.27 18.80
C ALA A 983 133.46 69.84 17.71
N SER A 984 133.14 69.03 16.71
CA SER A 984 132.38 69.41 15.54
C SER A 984 131.53 68.24 15.01
N ALA A 985 130.62 68.53 14.07
CA ALA A 985 129.81 67.53 13.39
C ALA A 985 130.62 66.40 12.72
N THR A 986 131.86 66.70 12.32
CA THR A 986 132.72 65.84 11.50
C THR A 986 133.84 65.14 12.28
N GLY A 987 134.10 65.54 13.52
CA GLY A 987 135.21 65.01 14.31
C GLY A 987 135.62 65.89 15.49
N PHE A 988 136.67 65.45 16.20
CA PHE A 988 137.28 66.14 17.35
C PHE A 988 138.67 65.59 17.65
N THR A 989 139.49 66.34 18.41
CA THR A 989 140.84 65.92 18.80
C THR A 989 140.91 65.58 20.29
N ILE A 990 141.37 64.36 20.60
CA ILE A 990 141.63 63.89 21.96
C ILE A 990 143.11 64.10 22.27
N TRP A 991 143.42 64.62 23.46
CA TRP A 991 144.76 64.82 23.98
C TRP A 991 145.00 63.92 25.19
N LEU A 992 146.18 63.28 25.24
CA LEU A 992 146.61 62.44 26.36
C LEU A 992 147.96 62.93 26.89
N THR A 993 148.05 63.16 28.20
CA THR A 993 149.30 63.47 28.90
C THR A 993 149.61 62.37 29.91
N ARG A 994 150.87 61.90 29.93
CA ARG A 994 151.33 60.81 30.79
C ARG A 994 152.69 61.08 31.37
N THR A 995 153.01 60.51 32.54
CA THR A 995 154.37 60.54 33.12
C THR A 995 155.38 59.66 32.38
N ASN A 996 154.93 58.88 31.40
CA ASN A 996 155.75 58.00 30.56
C ASN A 996 155.22 57.92 29.11
N THR A 997 155.93 57.24 28.22
CA THR A 997 155.63 57.15 26.78
C THR A 997 154.76 55.95 26.36
N THR A 998 154.03 55.34 27.31
CA THR A 998 153.25 54.12 27.03
C THR A 998 151.92 54.42 26.30
N THR A 999 151.61 53.65 25.26
CA THR A 999 150.32 53.69 24.54
C THR A 999 149.13 53.49 25.48
N THR A 1000 148.06 54.28 25.29
CA THR A 1000 146.80 54.20 26.06
C THR A 1000 145.60 54.31 25.15
N SER A 1001 144.58 53.47 25.37
CA SER A 1001 143.28 53.56 24.69
C SER A 1001 142.37 54.58 25.38
N VAL A 1002 141.53 55.28 24.61
CA VAL A 1002 140.56 56.27 25.10
C VAL A 1002 139.21 55.98 24.44
N ASP A 1003 138.18 55.76 25.25
CA ASP A 1003 136.78 55.60 24.83
C ASP A 1003 136.10 56.97 24.75
N TRP A 1004 135.16 57.15 23.83
CA TRP A 1004 134.45 58.42 23.63
C TRP A 1004 132.98 58.28 23.24
N ILE A 1005 132.19 59.28 23.65
CA ILE A 1005 130.84 59.56 23.16
C ILE A 1005 130.74 61.03 22.79
N VAL A 1006 130.00 61.33 21.72
CA VAL A 1006 129.61 62.69 21.35
C VAL A 1006 128.10 62.75 21.18
N VAL A 1007 127.51 63.77 21.80
CA VAL A 1007 126.09 64.13 21.64
C VAL A 1007 126.04 65.54 21.06
N ALA A 1008 125.27 65.69 20.00
CA ALA A 1008 124.94 66.96 19.38
C ALA A 1008 123.60 67.47 19.90
N SER A 1009 123.52 68.79 20.11
CA SER A 1009 122.30 69.53 20.46
C SER A 1009 122.14 70.77 19.60
#